data_AF-A0A975ICQ2-F1
#
_entry.id   AF-A0A975ICQ2-F1
#
_cell.length_a   1.000
_cell.length_b   1.000
_cell.length_c   1.000
_cell.angle_alpha   90.00
_cell.angle_beta   90.00
_cell.angle_gamma   90.00
#
_symmetry.space_group_name_H-M   'P 1'
#
loop_
_entity.id
_entity.type
_entity.pdbx_description
1 polymer ?
#
loop_
_entity_poly.entity_id
_entity_poly.type
_entity_poly.pdbx_seq_one_letter_code
_entity_poly.pdbx_strand_id
1 'polypeptide(L)'
;MKLKRITVLFSLFLFCFAAFAEFSIVNPVPGTWANKQTLLLVLPEGEIAYYSVNGSDPLVSGFAYDDPVVIDVAGDVEIRIVSIDENGRRTQKSVSYTVTEHSREEDTKSFFYTFLNSPVYEYVPGSKIAIPSSFNYAIGEEDGEGAVIYLPAKTLSLSSDCSVSRYVPLTLTDGNSFWRGIIHVSSAYGIINERSVPFSVENWTTISFNDKTLIYSIDGGWWRPAGDPVEIDRYESHTIRWQSAAFEAGNPIYSFELPPRAVLVEDRRADGSVVYSATQSGTYKISVSSRNKDNLGVKNTLSPGLFSEMCIDVFEGDSVSEKLTFSLYADNVYQGDLSVRYRIDRRPPAPPALIPSVSGFWIRAPLDINIVSEKKSRIYCAVSSPLELESDFSAPVPSKDFFDSVALEKYTEFKGNILRIAANPERPVYNKISVYAQDAAGNKSIPSEYSAVIDVCNYYFDSGSNPTLADGTKERPFTSFEQFEFTRFLPRFINLHVRGKLVMPSKRIVLPANCKISGSDGACLVFAPETSFDLRVSSLEIENCAITKTSTDRKEAKSLFSLENAILSLDNCEIAALFEDSGSVVQSASSIVLFKNTGLVSQARSYSSLISASDTRISVFNCRVSAVAKTAVAFSLHGGHFELRSSSCKTVGSMGRIAELFGCGCRMTDNSFAGEISLSRTSQAVWTDPSVKIFEDSNNKTQGF
;
A
#
# COMPACT_ATOMS: atom_id res chain seq x y z
N MET A 1 66.54 -5.77 -14.18
CA MET A 1 67.57 -5.24 -13.26
C MET A 1 66.93 -4.19 -12.35
N LYS A 2 66.85 -4.52 -11.05
CA LYS A 2 66.58 -3.66 -9.88
C LYS A 2 65.31 -2.80 -9.83
N LEU A 3 64.30 -3.42 -9.22
CA LEU A 3 63.29 -2.82 -8.33
C LEU A 3 63.98 -1.83 -7.36
N LYS A 4 63.61 -0.54 -7.37
CA LYS A 4 63.94 0.41 -6.30
C LYS A 4 62.68 0.60 -5.45
N ARG A 5 62.71 -0.01 -4.26
CA ARG A 5 61.80 0.27 -3.14
C ARG A 5 61.94 1.74 -2.76
N ILE A 6 60.87 2.51 -2.92
CA ILE A 6 60.71 3.79 -2.22
C ILE A 6 59.93 3.46 -0.96
N THR A 7 60.63 3.42 0.17
CA THR A 7 60.04 3.37 1.50
C THR A 7 59.48 4.76 1.80
N VAL A 8 58.17 4.96 1.61
CA VAL A 8 57.47 6.13 2.16
C VAL A 8 57.07 5.78 3.59
N LEU A 9 57.73 6.42 4.53
CA LEU A 9 57.42 6.37 5.96
C LEU A 9 56.09 7.11 6.17
N PHE A 10 54.96 6.40 6.16
CA PHE A 10 53.69 6.96 6.61
C PHE A 10 53.71 6.97 8.14
N SER A 11 54.05 8.12 8.71
CA SER A 11 53.81 8.41 10.13
C SER A 11 52.30 8.40 10.35
N LEU A 12 51.79 7.29 10.89
CA LEU A 12 50.41 7.16 11.33
C LEU A 12 50.28 7.99 12.61
N PHE A 13 49.97 9.28 12.46
CA PHE A 13 49.49 10.09 13.57
C PHE A 13 48.10 9.53 13.94
N LEU A 14 48.06 8.59 14.89
CA LEU A 14 46.83 8.31 15.64
C LEU A 14 46.52 9.59 16.42
N PHE A 15 45.72 10.47 15.84
CA PHE A 15 44.88 11.32 16.66
C PHE A 15 43.87 10.39 17.32
N CYS A 16 44.15 9.99 18.56
CA CYS A 16 43.11 9.61 19.49
C CYS A 16 42.23 10.85 19.66
N PHE A 17 41.22 10.99 18.80
CA PHE A 17 40.03 11.74 19.19
C PHE A 17 39.44 10.97 20.36
N ALA A 18 39.69 11.45 21.59
CA ALA A 18 38.80 11.16 22.68
C ALA A 18 37.42 11.61 22.19
N ALA A 19 36.53 10.64 21.92
CA ALA A 19 35.12 10.93 21.71
C ALA A 19 34.62 11.48 23.05
N PHE A 20 34.52 12.80 23.17
CA PHE A 20 33.90 13.41 24.32
C PHE A 20 32.40 13.11 24.23
N ALA A 21 31.84 12.50 25.27
CA ALA A 21 30.39 12.38 25.40
C ALA A 21 29.81 13.78 25.58
N GLU A 22 29.02 14.25 24.63
CA GLU A 22 28.24 15.49 24.78
C GLU A 22 26.84 15.18 25.33
N PHE A 23 26.25 16.12 26.07
CA PHE A 23 24.85 16.01 26.49
C PHE A 23 23.88 15.93 25.29
N SER A 24 22.71 15.31 25.48
CA SER A 24 21.65 15.24 24.47
C SER A 24 20.31 15.78 24.97
N ILE A 25 19.57 16.42 24.07
CA ILE A 25 18.18 16.84 24.30
C ILE A 25 17.29 15.67 23.85
N VAL A 26 16.61 15.01 24.78
CA VAL A 26 15.67 13.91 24.47
C VAL A 26 14.29 14.47 24.12
N ASN A 27 13.90 15.54 24.83
CA ASN A 27 12.66 16.27 24.58
C ASN A 27 12.84 17.74 24.98
N PRO A 28 12.18 18.70 24.30
CA PRO A 28 11.35 18.55 23.09
C PRO A 28 12.17 18.24 21.83
N VAL A 29 11.46 17.84 20.78
CA VAL A 29 11.98 17.75 19.41
C VAL A 29 11.26 18.78 18.51
N PRO A 30 11.87 19.20 17.39
CA PRO A 30 11.24 20.15 16.47
C PRO A 30 9.87 19.67 15.98
N GLY A 31 8.90 20.57 15.90
CA GLY A 31 7.55 20.25 15.43
C GLY A 31 6.46 21.15 16.02
N THR A 32 5.21 20.81 15.71
CA THR A 32 4.03 21.46 16.27
C THR A 32 3.32 20.49 17.20
N TRP A 33 3.13 20.90 18.45
CA TRP A 33 2.60 20.04 19.52
C TRP A 33 1.31 20.60 20.11
N ALA A 34 0.35 19.73 20.37
CA ALA A 34 -0.94 20.04 20.96
C ALA A 34 -0.91 20.10 22.50
N ASN A 35 0.27 19.88 23.11
CA ASN A 35 0.52 20.07 24.53
C ASN A 35 1.87 20.75 24.77
N LYS A 36 1.96 21.43 25.92
CA LYS A 36 3.23 21.88 26.49
C LYS A 36 4.20 20.72 26.65
N GLN A 37 5.47 20.99 26.43
CA GLN A 37 6.51 19.97 26.31
C GLN A 37 7.37 19.90 27.57
N THR A 38 7.84 18.71 27.90
CA THR A 38 8.84 18.50 28.96
C THR A 38 10.24 18.71 28.41
N LEU A 39 11.08 19.50 29.06
CA LEU A 39 12.52 19.50 28.84
C LEU A 39 13.13 18.30 29.55
N LEU A 40 13.65 17.35 28.77
CA LEU A 40 14.40 16.19 29.25
C LEU A 40 15.79 16.22 28.63
N LEU A 41 16.80 16.35 29.49
CA LEU A 41 18.20 16.32 29.11
C LEU A 41 18.86 15.06 29.65
N VAL A 42 19.88 14.63 28.92
CA VAL A 42 20.73 13.48 29.24
C VAL A 42 22.13 14.05 29.35
N LEU A 43 22.59 14.26 30.59
CA LEU A 43 23.85 14.91 30.94
C LEU A 43 24.92 13.88 31.32
N PRO A 44 26.17 14.01 30.82
CA PRO A 44 27.31 13.27 31.36
C PRO A 44 27.51 13.52 32.86
N GLU A 45 28.12 12.55 33.55
CA GLU A 45 28.41 12.64 34.99
C GLU A 45 29.26 13.90 35.30
N GLY A 46 28.87 14.66 36.31
CA GLY A 46 29.56 15.88 36.73
C GLY A 46 29.25 17.14 35.91
N GLU A 47 28.51 17.03 34.80
CA GLU A 47 28.06 18.21 34.04
C GLU A 47 26.86 18.90 34.70
N ILE A 48 26.82 20.23 34.59
CA ILE A 48 25.66 21.06 34.96
C ILE A 48 25.11 21.74 33.72
N ALA A 49 23.79 21.86 33.62
CA ALA A 49 23.14 22.51 32.48
C ALA A 49 22.26 23.68 32.90
N TYR A 50 22.19 24.68 32.03
CA TYR A 50 21.31 25.83 32.14
C TYR A 50 20.49 25.98 30.86
N TYR A 51 19.23 26.38 30.97
CA TYR A 51 18.37 26.57 29.81
C TYR A 51 17.60 27.91 29.83
N SER A 52 17.26 28.42 28.66
CA SER A 52 16.31 29.51 28.45
C SER A 52 15.21 29.04 27.50
N VAL A 53 14.02 29.63 27.57
CA VAL A 53 12.84 29.22 26.78
C VAL A 53 12.46 30.21 25.68
N ASN A 54 13.18 31.33 25.59
CA ASN A 54 12.95 32.43 24.65
C ASN A 54 14.18 32.72 23.77
N GLY A 55 15.14 31.79 23.70
CA GLY A 55 16.37 31.93 22.93
C GLY A 55 17.46 32.83 23.55
N SER A 56 17.27 33.41 24.74
CA SER A 56 18.31 34.20 25.41
C SER A 56 19.51 33.35 25.85
N ASP A 57 20.65 33.97 26.15
CA ASP A 57 21.80 33.25 26.72
C ASP A 57 21.45 32.68 28.12
N PRO A 58 21.44 31.34 28.30
CA PRO A 58 21.09 30.72 29.58
C PRO A 58 22.02 31.08 30.73
N LEU A 59 23.26 31.48 30.47
CA LEU A 59 24.21 31.87 31.52
C LEU A 59 24.00 33.31 32.01
N VAL A 60 23.25 34.12 31.26
CA VAL A 60 22.89 35.49 31.64
C VAL A 60 21.51 35.54 32.30
N SER A 61 20.53 34.83 31.73
CA SER A 61 19.12 34.88 32.16
C SER A 61 18.37 33.56 31.99
N GLY A 62 19.03 32.43 32.26
CA GLY A 62 18.44 31.09 32.21
C GLY A 62 18.14 30.49 33.58
N PHE A 63 17.60 29.28 33.56
CA PHE A 63 17.28 28.44 34.70
C PHE A 63 18.30 27.29 34.78
N ALA A 64 18.69 26.89 35.99
CA ALA A 64 19.46 25.66 36.17
C ALA A 64 18.57 24.45 35.88
N TYR A 65 19.14 23.42 35.25
CA TYR A 65 18.49 22.15 35.01
C TYR A 65 18.95 21.14 36.07
N ASP A 66 18.02 20.66 36.88
CA ASP A 66 18.22 19.66 37.92
C ASP A 66 17.43 18.37 37.65
N ASP A 67 16.22 18.49 37.09
CA ASP A 67 15.35 17.36 36.74
C ASP A 67 14.45 17.67 35.52
N PRO A 68 13.76 16.66 34.95
CA PRO A 68 12.79 16.88 33.88
C PRO A 68 11.70 17.88 34.27
N VAL A 69 11.46 18.88 33.43
CA VAL A 69 10.61 20.04 33.75
C VAL A 69 9.65 20.39 32.61
N VAL A 70 8.39 20.69 32.91
CA VAL A 70 7.43 21.15 31.90
C VAL A 70 7.73 22.59 31.51
N ILE A 71 7.88 22.85 30.21
CA ILE A 71 7.97 24.18 29.64
C ILE A 71 6.54 24.71 29.43
N ASP A 72 6.08 25.50 30.40
CA ASP A 72 4.72 26.02 30.49
C ASP A 72 4.48 27.24 29.56
N VAL A 73 4.82 27.08 28.28
CA VAL A 73 4.73 28.14 27.25
C VAL A 73 3.97 27.63 26.03
N ALA A 74 3.02 28.44 25.54
CA ALA A 74 2.30 28.20 24.30
C ALA A 74 2.84 29.10 23.16
N GLY A 75 2.57 28.75 21.90
CA GLY A 75 3.09 29.46 20.73
C GLY A 75 4.50 28.99 20.34
N ASP A 76 5.26 29.85 19.67
CA ASP A 76 6.63 29.54 19.24
C ASP A 76 7.60 29.59 20.43
N VAL A 77 8.35 28.51 20.62
CA VAL A 77 9.30 28.33 21.73
C VAL A 77 10.69 28.05 21.16
N GLU A 78 11.71 28.78 21.64
CA GLU A 78 13.12 28.52 21.37
C GLU A 78 13.83 28.18 22.68
N ILE A 79 14.13 26.90 22.88
CA ILE A 79 14.94 26.48 24.01
C ILE A 79 16.41 26.54 23.63
N ARG A 80 17.21 27.25 24.41
CA ARG A 80 18.68 27.22 24.32
C ARG A 80 19.22 26.59 25.60
N ILE A 81 20.15 25.64 25.47
CA ILE A 81 20.77 24.93 26.58
C ILE A 81 22.28 25.10 26.51
N VAL A 82 22.89 25.40 27.64
CA VAL A 82 24.35 25.40 27.84
C VAL A 82 24.69 24.39 28.92
N SER A 83 25.49 23.39 28.58
CA SER A 83 26.12 22.47 29.54
C SER A 83 27.55 22.92 29.86
N ILE A 84 27.99 22.73 31.10
CA ILE A 84 29.33 23.03 31.60
C ILE A 84 29.89 21.78 32.26
N ASP A 85 31.06 21.32 31.79
CA ASP A 85 31.77 20.18 32.38
C ASP A 85 32.62 20.58 33.61
N GLU A 86 33.16 19.57 34.31
CA GLU A 86 33.99 19.76 35.51
C GLU A 86 35.23 20.64 35.27
N ASN A 87 35.69 20.76 34.02
CA ASN A 87 36.83 21.60 33.63
C ASN A 87 36.39 23.01 33.19
N GLY A 88 35.09 23.32 33.27
CA GLY A 88 34.51 24.61 32.89
C GLY A 88 34.31 24.78 31.38
N ARG A 89 34.47 23.73 30.57
CA ARG A 89 34.23 23.78 29.13
C ARG A 89 32.72 23.80 28.87
N ARG A 90 32.30 24.61 27.90
CA ARG A 90 30.89 24.86 27.60
C ARG A 90 30.48 24.21 26.28
N THR A 91 29.33 23.56 26.29
CA THR A 91 28.67 23.00 25.09
C THR A 91 27.28 23.59 24.99
N GLN A 92 26.84 23.99 23.79
CA GLN A 92 25.53 24.64 23.60
C GLN A 92 24.71 23.93 22.54
N LYS A 93 23.41 23.75 22.80
CA LYS A 93 22.41 23.22 21.84
C LYS A 93 21.13 24.04 21.91
N SER A 94 20.35 24.02 20.83
CA SER A 94 19.04 24.68 20.77
C SER A 94 18.01 23.77 20.12
N VAL A 95 16.75 23.96 20.49
CA VAL A 95 15.60 23.33 19.85
C VAL A 95 14.46 24.33 19.74
N SER A 96 13.80 24.36 18.58
CA SER A 96 12.65 25.22 18.31
C SER A 96 11.43 24.38 17.97
N TYR A 97 10.28 24.73 18.54
CA TYR A 97 9.00 24.06 18.32
C TYR A 97 7.84 25.03 18.57
N THR A 98 6.65 24.64 18.15
CA THR A 98 5.43 25.44 18.36
C THR A 98 4.42 24.64 19.18
N VAL A 99 3.74 25.30 20.12
CA VAL A 99 2.64 24.70 20.90
C VAL A 99 1.32 25.34 20.51
N THR A 100 0.42 24.52 19.95
CA THR A 100 -0.95 24.88 19.61
C THR A 100 -1.91 24.02 20.41
N GLU A 101 -2.25 24.43 21.63
CA GLU A 101 -3.07 23.63 22.53
C GLU A 101 -4.44 23.30 21.91
N HIS A 102 -4.77 22.02 21.86
CA HIS A 102 -6.07 21.53 21.41
C HIS A 102 -6.89 21.02 22.60
N SER A 103 -8.17 21.40 22.65
CA SER A 103 -9.11 20.92 23.66
C SER A 103 -9.37 19.43 23.51
N ARG A 104 -9.28 18.71 24.63
CA ARG A 104 -9.42 17.24 24.69
C ARG A 104 -10.89 16.83 24.81
N GLU A 105 -11.29 15.77 24.12
CA GLU A 105 -12.63 15.19 24.22
C GLU A 105 -12.91 14.64 25.63
N GLU A 106 -14.18 14.67 26.07
CA GLU A 106 -14.61 14.34 27.44
C GLU A 106 -14.11 12.95 27.91
N ASP A 107 -14.08 11.98 26.99
CA ASP A 107 -13.73 10.57 27.21
C ASP A 107 -12.22 10.31 27.30
N THR A 108 -11.39 11.19 26.72
CA THR A 108 -9.91 11.07 26.72
C THR A 108 -9.23 12.00 27.72
N LYS A 109 -9.98 12.94 28.32
CA LYS A 109 -9.47 13.91 29.31
C LYS A 109 -8.70 13.25 30.46
N SER A 110 -9.17 12.12 31.00
CA SER A 110 -8.54 11.45 32.15
C SER A 110 -7.17 10.86 31.81
N PHE A 111 -7.05 10.23 30.63
CA PHE A 111 -5.79 9.71 30.12
C PHE A 111 -4.77 10.85 30.00
N PHE A 112 -5.13 11.93 29.30
CA PHE A 112 -4.24 13.06 29.11
C PHE A 112 -3.92 13.83 30.40
N TYR A 113 -4.87 13.93 31.33
CA TYR A 113 -4.62 14.53 32.64
C TYR A 113 -3.57 13.74 33.42
N THR A 114 -3.65 12.41 33.38
CA THR A 114 -2.70 11.55 34.09
C THR A 114 -1.35 11.49 33.38
N PHE A 115 -1.35 11.51 32.04
CA PHE A 115 -0.18 11.17 31.24
C PHE A 115 0.61 12.39 30.73
N LEU A 116 -0.04 13.52 30.43
CA LEU A 116 0.61 14.70 29.81
C LEU A 116 0.68 15.94 30.69
N ASN A 117 0.04 15.95 31.87
CA ASN A 117 0.11 17.10 32.78
C ASN A 117 1.23 16.97 33.83
N SER A 118 1.95 15.85 33.86
CA SER A 118 3.16 15.67 34.66
C SER A 118 4.40 15.84 33.78
N PRO A 119 5.54 16.33 34.30
CA PRO A 119 6.79 16.40 33.54
C PRO A 119 7.13 15.04 32.93
N VAL A 120 6.95 13.98 33.71
CA VAL A 120 7.14 12.60 33.28
C VAL A 120 6.05 11.72 33.88
N TYR A 121 5.60 10.73 33.11
CA TYR A 121 4.69 9.70 33.57
C TYR A 121 5.48 8.53 34.16
N GLU A 122 5.39 8.36 35.47
CA GLU A 122 6.03 7.26 36.19
C GLU A 122 5.33 5.93 35.91
N TYR A 123 6.04 5.00 35.28
CA TYR A 123 5.55 3.68 34.90
C TYR A 123 6.23 2.60 35.75
N VAL A 124 5.41 1.72 36.33
CA VAL A 124 5.90 0.53 37.05
C VAL A 124 5.76 -0.70 36.15
N PRO A 125 6.84 -1.46 35.90
CA PRO A 125 6.79 -2.72 35.14
C PRO A 125 5.62 -3.62 35.56
N GLY A 126 4.91 -4.19 34.57
CA GLY A 126 3.67 -4.95 34.77
C GLY A 126 2.39 -4.09 34.79
N SER A 127 2.50 -2.77 34.90
CA SER A 127 1.36 -1.85 34.76
C SER A 127 0.92 -1.73 33.29
N LYS A 128 -0.28 -1.20 33.06
CA LYS A 128 -0.86 -1.05 31.72
C LYS A 128 -1.09 0.42 31.37
N ILE A 129 -0.70 0.81 30.16
CA ILE A 129 -1.03 2.11 29.56
C ILE A 129 -1.99 1.85 28.40
N ALA A 130 -3.27 2.13 28.58
CA ALA A 130 -4.28 1.96 27.53
C ALA A 130 -4.35 3.22 26.66
N ILE A 131 -3.81 3.16 25.44
CA ILE A 131 -3.93 4.27 24.47
C ILE A 131 -5.38 4.35 23.99
N PRO A 132 -6.02 5.53 23.99
CA PRO A 132 -7.40 5.67 23.51
C PRO A 132 -7.53 5.31 22.02
N SER A 133 -8.65 4.69 21.64
CA SER A 133 -8.87 4.13 20.29
C SER A 133 -8.90 5.16 19.15
N SER A 134 -9.12 6.43 19.47
CA SER A 134 -9.08 7.54 18.51
C SER A 134 -7.66 7.98 18.13
N PHE A 135 -6.62 7.39 18.72
CA PHE A 135 -5.24 7.78 18.52
C PHE A 135 -4.38 6.67 17.90
N ASN A 136 -3.37 7.09 17.15
CA ASN A 136 -2.19 6.30 16.85
C ASN A 136 -1.01 6.75 17.72
N TYR A 137 -0.06 5.86 17.97
CA TYR A 137 1.07 6.13 18.84
C TYR A 137 2.41 5.76 18.22
N ALA A 138 3.47 6.46 18.61
CA ALA A 138 4.86 6.11 18.33
C ALA A 138 5.65 6.14 19.64
N ILE A 139 6.54 5.16 19.83
CA ILE A 139 7.35 4.99 21.03
C ILE A 139 8.84 5.12 20.66
N GLY A 140 9.62 5.69 21.57
CA GLY A 140 11.07 5.73 21.47
C GLY A 140 11.59 7.00 20.79
N GLU A 141 12.88 7.01 20.50
CA GLU A 141 13.53 8.12 19.83
C GLU A 141 13.43 8.01 18.30
N GLU A 142 13.46 9.17 17.64
CA GLU A 142 13.59 9.25 16.20
C GLU A 142 15.06 9.02 15.86
N ASP A 143 15.43 7.76 15.65
CA ASP A 143 16.80 7.33 15.33
C ASP A 143 17.25 7.80 13.93
N GLY A 144 17.21 9.11 13.63
CA GLY A 144 17.91 9.85 12.56
C GLY A 144 17.77 9.42 11.08
N GLU A 145 17.33 8.20 10.77
CA GLU A 145 17.41 7.56 9.47
C GLU A 145 16.09 6.87 9.04
N GLY A 146 15.07 6.84 9.90
CA GLY A 146 13.78 6.19 9.63
C GLY A 146 12.58 7.11 9.87
N ALA A 147 11.51 6.94 9.07
CA ALA A 147 10.24 7.62 9.30
C ALA A 147 9.63 7.19 10.65
N VAL A 148 8.95 8.12 11.33
CA VAL A 148 8.15 7.79 12.53
C VAL A 148 7.03 6.86 12.12
N ILE A 149 6.91 5.72 12.81
CA ILE A 149 5.87 4.73 12.54
C ILE A 149 4.81 4.86 13.62
N TYR A 150 3.63 5.32 13.21
CA TYR A 150 2.48 5.46 14.10
C TYR A 150 1.65 4.17 14.05
N LEU A 151 1.55 3.50 15.19
CA LEU A 151 0.79 2.27 15.39
C LEU A 151 -0.62 2.56 15.90
N PRO A 152 -1.62 1.76 15.51
CA PRO A 152 -2.97 1.89 16.05
C PRO A 152 -3.00 1.70 17.56
N ALA A 153 -3.93 2.38 18.23
CA ALA A 153 -4.13 2.31 19.67
C ALA A 153 -3.99 0.89 20.24
N LYS A 154 -3.17 0.77 21.29
CA LYS A 154 -2.93 -0.49 21.97
C LYS A 154 -2.76 -0.27 23.47
N THR A 155 -2.94 -1.34 24.25
CA THR A 155 -2.49 -1.35 25.65
C THR A 155 -1.01 -1.73 25.69
N LEU A 156 -0.18 -0.82 26.18
CA LEU A 156 1.26 -1.02 26.35
C LEU A 156 1.56 -1.55 27.76
N SER A 157 2.50 -2.49 27.85
CA SER A 157 3.02 -3.00 29.12
C SER A 157 4.39 -3.65 28.93
N LEU A 158 5.23 -3.56 29.95
CA LEU A 158 6.46 -4.34 30.10
C LEU A 158 6.21 -5.53 31.03
N SER A 159 7.07 -6.54 30.94
CA SER A 159 7.18 -7.65 31.88
C SER A 159 7.34 -7.12 33.31
N SER A 160 6.65 -7.73 34.28
CA SER A 160 6.60 -7.23 35.67
C SER A 160 7.94 -7.23 36.39
N ASP A 161 8.90 -8.01 35.92
CA ASP A 161 10.26 -8.14 36.43
C ASP A 161 11.29 -7.35 35.61
N CYS A 162 10.85 -6.48 34.69
CA CYS A 162 11.76 -5.62 33.93
C CYS A 162 12.65 -4.79 34.87
N SER A 163 13.97 -4.93 34.68
CA SER A 163 15.01 -4.36 35.55
C SER A 163 15.63 -3.09 34.96
N VAL A 164 15.05 -2.55 33.89
CA VAL A 164 15.54 -1.36 33.17
C VAL A 164 14.78 -0.13 33.61
N SER A 165 15.48 0.87 34.16
CA SER A 165 14.99 2.24 34.21
C SER A 165 15.43 2.99 32.96
N ARG A 166 14.51 3.73 32.36
CA ARG A 166 14.79 4.59 31.21
C ARG A 166 13.65 5.58 30.97
N TYR A 167 13.98 6.65 30.28
CA TYR A 167 12.98 7.57 29.73
C TYR A 167 12.62 7.14 28.31
N VAL A 168 11.32 7.04 28.04
CA VAL A 168 10.77 6.59 26.75
C VAL A 168 9.81 7.67 26.24
N PRO A 169 10.13 8.37 25.15
CA PRO A 169 9.19 9.27 24.51
C PRO A 169 7.97 8.51 23.97
N LEU A 170 6.77 9.06 24.19
CA LEU A 170 5.53 8.63 23.57
C LEU A 170 4.94 9.80 22.79
N THR A 171 4.74 9.60 21.50
CA THR A 171 4.02 10.53 20.63
C THR A 171 2.66 9.95 20.26
N LEU A 172 1.61 10.75 20.33
CA LEU A 172 0.24 10.40 19.98
C LEU A 172 -0.26 11.32 18.87
N THR A 173 -1.12 10.80 18.00
CA THR A 173 -1.79 11.60 16.97
C THR A 173 -3.19 11.09 16.72
N ASP A 174 -4.13 12.01 16.52
CA ASP A 174 -5.50 11.76 16.03
C ASP A 174 -5.58 11.90 14.49
N GLY A 175 -4.44 12.13 13.83
CA GLY A 175 -4.34 12.44 12.40
C GLY A 175 -4.31 13.93 12.07
N ASN A 176 -4.67 14.81 13.00
CA ASN A 176 -4.67 16.27 12.81
C ASN A 176 -3.63 16.97 13.70
N SER A 177 -3.49 16.52 14.94
CA SER A 177 -2.65 17.09 15.97
C SER A 177 -1.70 16.03 16.53
N PHE A 178 -0.63 16.51 17.17
CA PHE A 178 0.39 15.65 17.78
C PHE A 178 0.57 15.99 19.24
N TRP A 179 0.51 14.99 20.11
CA TRP A 179 0.82 15.13 21.52
C TRP A 179 2.08 14.35 21.83
N ARG A 180 2.92 14.85 22.73
CA ARG A 180 4.15 14.18 23.11
C ARG A 180 4.36 14.24 24.62
N GLY A 181 4.63 13.09 25.20
CA GLY A 181 4.91 12.92 26.63
C GLY A 181 6.08 11.99 26.85
N ILE A 182 6.58 11.95 28.09
CA ILE A 182 7.71 11.11 28.49
C ILE A 182 7.22 10.07 29.49
N ILE A 183 7.57 8.82 29.28
CA ILE A 183 7.39 7.73 30.24
C ILE A 183 8.72 7.52 30.95
N HIS A 184 8.73 7.52 32.28
CA HIS A 184 9.86 7.02 33.04
C HIS A 184 9.53 5.62 33.52
N VAL A 185 10.28 4.64 33.01
CA VAL A 185 10.19 3.26 33.50
C VAL A 185 10.94 3.22 34.82
N SER A 186 10.22 2.98 35.91
CA SER A 186 10.81 2.67 37.21
C SER A 186 11.37 1.25 37.19
N SER A 187 12.43 1.01 37.96
CA SER A 187 13.15 -0.26 37.92
C SER A 187 12.98 -1.06 39.22
N ALA A 188 13.05 -2.39 39.13
CA ALA A 188 12.91 -3.26 40.28
C ALA A 188 14.20 -3.28 41.12
N TYR A 189 14.14 -2.93 42.40
CA TYR A 189 15.34 -2.90 43.25
C TYR A 189 15.86 -4.30 43.60
N GLY A 190 17.20 -4.46 43.56
CA GLY A 190 17.90 -5.68 43.97
C GLY A 190 18.36 -5.64 45.42
N ILE A 191 19.07 -6.67 45.87
CA ILE A 191 19.68 -6.70 47.22
C ILE A 191 20.93 -5.82 47.23
N ILE A 192 21.05 -4.88 48.17
CA ILE A 192 22.10 -3.83 48.16
C ILE A 192 23.38 -4.23 48.95
N ASN A 193 23.42 -5.40 49.60
CA ASN A 193 24.51 -5.73 50.52
C ASN A 193 25.69 -6.46 49.85
N GLU A 194 26.85 -5.83 49.77
CA GLU A 194 28.15 -6.48 49.46
C GLU A 194 28.80 -7.02 50.74
N ARG A 195 29.40 -8.22 50.68
CA ARG A 195 30.09 -8.83 51.81
C ARG A 195 31.51 -8.26 51.91
N SER A 196 31.84 -7.65 53.04
CA SER A 196 33.21 -7.22 53.34
C SER A 196 34.10 -8.43 53.62
N VAL A 197 35.20 -8.53 52.87
CA VAL A 197 36.24 -9.57 53.00
C VAL A 197 37.63 -8.91 52.97
N PRO A 198 38.64 -9.50 53.62
CA PRO A 198 39.98 -8.91 53.70
C PRO A 198 40.83 -9.11 52.43
N PHE A 199 40.19 -9.34 51.29
CA PHE A 199 40.80 -9.52 49.98
C PHE A 199 39.89 -8.96 48.89
N SER A 200 40.42 -8.73 47.70
CA SER A 200 39.65 -8.35 46.52
C SER A 200 39.95 -9.30 45.36
N VAL A 201 38.92 -9.59 44.57
CA VAL A 201 39.08 -10.28 43.28
C VAL A 201 39.13 -9.23 42.18
N GLU A 202 40.19 -9.25 41.40
CA GLU A 202 40.37 -8.41 40.22
C GLU A 202 40.19 -9.29 38.97
N ASN A 203 39.16 -9.00 38.17
CA ASN A 203 38.91 -9.65 36.88
C ASN A 203 38.99 -11.19 36.88
N TRP A 204 38.28 -11.83 37.80
CA TRP A 204 38.17 -13.29 37.97
C TRP A 204 39.41 -14.00 38.51
N THR A 205 40.62 -13.74 38.01
CA THR A 205 41.79 -14.61 38.28
C THR A 205 42.76 -14.04 39.31
N THR A 206 42.80 -12.72 39.49
CA THR A 206 43.78 -12.07 40.35
C THR A 206 43.18 -11.80 41.73
N ILE A 207 43.84 -12.27 42.80
CA ILE A 207 43.43 -12.01 44.19
C ILE A 207 44.46 -11.12 44.88
N SER A 208 43.98 -10.00 45.41
CA SER A 208 44.78 -9.05 46.20
C SER A 208 44.38 -9.14 47.67
N PHE A 209 45.36 -9.36 48.56
CA PHE A 209 45.13 -9.44 50.01
C PHE A 209 45.42 -8.07 50.65
N ASN A 210 44.39 -7.46 51.24
CA ASN A 210 44.43 -6.02 51.54
C ASN A 210 44.77 -5.72 53.02
N ASP A 211 44.59 -6.68 53.93
CA ASP A 211 44.81 -6.50 55.36
C ASP A 211 46.14 -7.10 55.82
N LYS A 212 47.09 -6.22 56.14
CA LYS A 212 48.45 -6.61 56.58
C LYS A 212 48.49 -7.19 58.00
N THR A 213 47.39 -7.12 58.75
CA THR A 213 47.28 -7.71 60.09
C THR A 213 46.90 -9.19 60.06
N LEU A 214 46.59 -9.72 58.87
CA LEU A 214 46.16 -11.10 58.65
C LEU A 214 47.21 -11.92 57.89
N ILE A 215 47.10 -13.24 58.05
CA ILE A 215 47.76 -14.23 57.19
C ILE A 215 46.70 -15.05 56.46
N TYR A 216 47.03 -15.47 55.24
CA TYR A 216 46.12 -16.06 54.28
C TYR A 216 46.63 -17.41 53.79
N SER A 217 45.72 -18.34 53.51
CA SER A 217 46.00 -19.64 52.89
C SER A 217 45.00 -19.86 51.76
N ILE A 218 45.49 -20.40 50.64
CA ILE A 218 44.66 -20.80 49.49
C ILE A 218 44.75 -22.32 49.39
N ASP A 219 43.59 -22.99 49.31
CA ASP A 219 43.45 -24.45 49.14
C ASP A 219 44.22 -25.29 50.16
N GLY A 220 44.39 -24.76 51.38
CA GLY A 220 45.13 -25.42 52.45
C GLY A 220 46.65 -25.36 52.30
N GLY A 221 47.17 -24.53 51.39
CA GLY A 221 48.60 -24.22 51.28
C GLY A 221 49.15 -23.44 52.48
N TRP A 222 50.46 -23.14 52.43
CA TRP A 222 51.15 -22.42 53.51
C TRP A 222 50.55 -21.03 53.77
N TRP A 223 50.43 -20.67 55.05
CA TRP A 223 50.00 -19.35 55.48
C TRP A 223 51.03 -18.28 55.08
N ARG A 224 50.57 -17.21 54.44
CA ARG A 224 51.40 -16.08 54.00
C ARG A 224 50.79 -14.73 54.42
N PRO A 225 51.61 -13.71 54.72
CA PRO A 225 51.10 -12.35 54.93
C PRO A 225 50.55 -11.75 53.63
N ALA A 226 49.82 -10.63 53.74
CA ALA A 226 49.47 -9.80 52.59
C ALA A 226 50.74 -9.38 51.81
N GLY A 227 50.71 -9.51 50.49
CA GLY A 227 51.85 -9.31 49.58
C GLY A 227 51.39 -9.07 48.15
N ASP A 228 52.22 -9.44 47.17
CA ASP A 228 51.88 -9.29 45.75
C ASP A 228 50.58 -10.05 45.39
N PRO A 229 49.79 -9.55 44.42
CA PRO A 229 48.59 -10.23 43.95
C PRO A 229 48.88 -11.65 43.47
N VAL A 230 47.90 -12.53 43.63
CA VAL A 230 48.02 -13.95 43.35
C VAL A 230 47.09 -14.32 42.22
N GLU A 231 47.66 -14.89 41.16
CA GLU A 231 46.86 -15.49 40.09
C GLU A 231 46.37 -16.87 40.50
N ILE A 232 45.08 -17.11 40.25
CA ILE A 232 44.40 -18.38 40.48
C ILE A 232 43.63 -18.73 39.22
N ASP A 233 43.70 -20.00 38.83
CA ASP A 233 42.80 -20.55 37.83
C ASP A 233 41.36 -20.51 38.35
N ARG A 234 40.37 -20.41 37.46
CA ARG A 234 38.94 -20.38 37.84
C ARG A 234 38.13 -21.44 37.10
N TYR A 235 38.76 -22.53 36.65
CA TYR A 235 38.03 -23.71 36.16
C TYR A 235 37.41 -24.54 37.30
N GLU A 236 37.97 -24.48 38.51
CA GLU A 236 37.48 -25.20 39.70
C GLU A 236 37.23 -24.23 40.88
N SER A 237 36.64 -24.74 41.97
CA SER A 237 36.47 -23.96 43.20
C SER A 237 37.78 -23.84 43.97
N HIS A 238 38.02 -22.68 44.58
CA HIS A 238 39.16 -22.44 45.47
C HIS A 238 38.69 -22.01 46.86
N THR A 239 39.42 -22.35 47.92
CA THR A 239 39.12 -21.92 49.29
C THR A 239 40.16 -20.94 49.79
N ILE A 240 39.76 -19.70 50.06
CA ILE A 240 40.59 -18.72 50.77
C ILE A 240 40.29 -18.82 52.26
N ARG A 241 41.33 -18.92 53.08
CA ARG A 241 41.26 -18.87 54.54
C ARG A 241 42.10 -17.73 55.08
N TRP A 242 41.65 -17.09 56.16
CA TRP A 242 42.41 -16.03 56.84
C TRP A 242 42.26 -16.11 58.36
N GLN A 243 43.30 -15.64 59.06
CA GLN A 243 43.35 -15.50 60.52
C GLN A 243 44.34 -14.41 60.92
N SER A 244 44.35 -14.04 62.20
CA SER A 244 45.31 -13.07 62.76
C SER A 244 46.77 -13.48 62.51
N ALA A 245 47.62 -12.53 62.12
CA ALA A 245 49.06 -12.74 61.97
C ALA A 245 49.76 -13.05 63.31
N ALA A 246 49.19 -12.62 64.44
CA ALA A 246 49.59 -13.06 65.78
C ALA A 246 49.01 -14.45 66.04
N PHE A 247 49.61 -15.46 65.43
CA PHE A 247 49.14 -16.84 65.48
C PHE A 247 49.15 -17.40 66.91
N GLU A 248 47.97 -17.71 67.45
CA GLU A 248 47.76 -18.36 68.74
C GLU A 248 46.84 -19.59 68.57
N ALA A 249 47.06 -20.62 69.39
CA ALA A 249 46.24 -21.83 69.36
C ALA A 249 44.79 -21.50 69.79
N GLY A 250 43.83 -21.72 68.88
CA GLY A 250 42.41 -21.40 69.10
C GLY A 250 41.91 -20.14 68.39
N ASN A 251 42.77 -19.45 67.63
CA ASN A 251 42.34 -18.34 66.77
C ASN A 251 41.25 -18.80 65.78
N PRO A 252 40.17 -18.01 65.59
CA PRO A 252 39.16 -18.33 64.59
C PRO A 252 39.77 -18.25 63.19
N ILE A 253 39.59 -19.30 62.41
CA ILE A 253 39.90 -19.33 60.98
C ILE A 253 38.63 -19.03 60.22
N TYR A 254 38.65 -17.95 59.46
CA TYR A 254 37.57 -17.60 58.55
C TYR A 254 37.88 -18.18 57.16
N SER A 255 36.83 -18.49 56.41
CA SER A 255 36.95 -19.01 55.04
C SER A 255 35.96 -18.39 54.08
N PHE A 256 36.35 -18.35 52.82
CA PHE A 256 35.52 -17.98 51.68
C PHE A 256 35.77 -18.96 50.54
N GLU A 257 34.71 -19.49 49.95
CA GLU A 257 34.79 -20.34 48.77
C GLU A 257 34.67 -19.45 47.52
N LEU A 258 35.69 -19.45 46.68
CA LEU A 258 35.68 -18.87 45.35
C LEU A 258 35.15 -19.95 44.37
N PRO A 259 33.94 -19.81 43.84
CA PRO A 259 33.40 -20.78 42.88
C PRO A 259 34.10 -20.68 41.50
N PRO A 260 33.92 -21.67 40.60
CA PRO A 260 34.42 -21.60 39.24
C PRO A 260 33.83 -20.41 38.47
N ARG A 261 34.58 -19.86 37.51
CA ARG A 261 34.14 -18.73 36.69
C ARG A 261 32.80 -19.02 36.01
N ALA A 262 31.82 -18.17 36.28
CA ALA A 262 30.52 -18.24 35.65
C ALA A 262 30.55 -17.77 34.18
N VAL A 263 29.52 -18.18 33.44
CA VAL A 263 29.19 -17.66 32.11
C VAL A 263 27.80 -17.04 32.17
N LEU A 264 27.56 -15.98 31.40
CA LEU A 264 26.23 -15.40 31.26
C LEU A 264 25.36 -16.31 30.38
N VAL A 265 24.15 -16.55 30.85
CA VAL A 265 23.09 -17.28 30.14
C VAL A 265 22.04 -16.26 29.72
N GLU A 266 21.64 -16.34 28.45
CA GLU A 266 20.55 -15.55 27.89
C GLU A 266 19.36 -16.48 27.67
N ASP A 267 18.19 -16.10 28.18
CA ASP A 267 16.92 -16.75 27.91
C ASP A 267 15.93 -15.75 27.31
N ARG A 268 15.34 -16.08 26.15
CA ARG A 268 14.39 -15.21 25.45
C ARG A 268 12.99 -15.77 25.65
N ARG A 269 12.17 -15.03 26.39
CA ARG A 269 10.79 -15.43 26.71
C ARG A 269 9.87 -15.26 25.50
N ALA A 270 8.72 -15.94 25.55
CA ALA A 270 7.70 -15.90 24.50
C ALA A 270 7.08 -14.52 24.29
N ASP A 271 7.06 -13.68 25.33
CA ASP A 271 6.63 -12.28 25.25
C ASP A 271 7.66 -11.36 24.56
N GLY A 272 8.85 -11.87 24.23
CA GLY A 272 9.93 -11.15 23.56
C GLY A 272 10.93 -10.48 24.50
N SER A 273 10.70 -10.53 25.82
CA SER A 273 11.68 -10.07 26.82
C SER A 273 12.89 -11.00 26.88
N VAL A 274 14.01 -10.48 27.39
CA VAL A 274 15.27 -11.21 27.48
C VAL A 274 15.74 -11.22 28.94
N VAL A 275 16.01 -12.40 29.46
CA VAL A 275 16.48 -12.62 30.83
C VAL A 275 17.95 -13.01 30.79
N TYR A 276 18.75 -12.31 31.60
CA TYR A 276 20.15 -12.65 31.82
C TYR A 276 20.34 -13.24 33.22
N SER A 277 21.10 -14.33 33.30
CA SER A 277 21.51 -14.97 34.55
C SER A 277 22.91 -15.57 34.43
N ALA A 278 23.46 -16.09 35.53
CA ALA A 278 24.73 -16.83 35.52
C ALA A 278 24.48 -18.35 35.47
N THR A 279 25.37 -19.13 34.86
CA THR A 279 25.28 -20.61 34.77
C THR A 279 25.10 -21.34 36.11
N GLN A 280 25.52 -20.71 37.22
CA GLN A 280 25.29 -21.15 38.59
C GLN A 280 24.49 -20.08 39.34
N SER A 281 23.27 -19.80 38.89
CA SER A 281 22.43 -18.70 39.39
C SER A 281 22.11 -18.77 40.89
N GLY A 282 22.22 -19.95 41.52
CA GLY A 282 22.13 -20.10 42.98
C GLY A 282 23.38 -19.63 43.75
N THR A 283 24.52 -19.53 43.06
CA THR A 283 25.83 -19.16 43.62
C THR A 283 26.21 -17.72 43.29
N TYR A 284 25.91 -17.30 42.06
CA TYR A 284 26.23 -15.97 41.55
C TYR A 284 25.00 -15.08 41.48
N LYS A 285 25.18 -13.84 41.95
CA LYS A 285 24.30 -12.73 41.62
C LYS A 285 24.96 -11.84 40.58
N ILE A 286 24.14 -11.23 39.74
CA ILE A 286 24.53 -10.26 38.74
C ILE A 286 24.11 -8.86 39.18
N SER A 287 24.94 -7.89 38.89
CA SER A 287 24.64 -6.47 38.98
C SER A 287 25.17 -5.79 37.73
N VAL A 288 24.67 -4.61 37.42
CA VAL A 288 25.19 -3.85 36.29
C VAL A 288 26.34 -3.01 36.80
N SER A 289 27.50 -3.17 36.17
CA SER A 289 28.76 -2.68 36.71
C SER A 289 28.71 -1.16 36.93
N SER A 290 28.69 -0.70 38.18
CA SER A 290 28.97 0.71 38.52
C SER A 290 30.44 1.08 38.27
N ARG A 291 31.31 0.07 38.07
CA ARG A 291 32.76 0.22 37.90
C ARG A 291 33.22 0.47 36.47
N ASN A 292 32.42 0.11 35.47
CA ASN A 292 32.68 0.45 34.07
C ASN A 292 31.71 1.54 33.63
N LYS A 293 32.19 2.79 33.69
CA LYS A 293 31.46 4.03 33.36
C LYS A 293 31.09 4.16 31.87
N ASP A 294 31.47 3.19 31.03
CA ASP A 294 31.23 3.20 29.57
C ASP A 294 29.95 2.46 29.14
N ASN A 295 29.18 1.86 30.06
CA ASN A 295 28.28 0.76 29.69
C ASN A 295 26.78 1.03 29.62
N LEU A 296 26.28 2.24 29.88
CA LEU A 296 24.99 2.66 29.32
C LEU A 296 25.15 4.10 28.87
N GLY A 297 24.74 4.42 27.64
CA GLY A 297 24.47 5.82 27.33
C GLY A 297 23.49 6.32 28.38
N VAL A 298 23.62 7.59 28.79
CA VAL A 298 22.84 8.23 29.87
C VAL A 298 21.29 8.10 29.71
N LYS A 299 20.82 7.47 28.63
CA LYS A 299 19.42 7.14 28.30
C LYS A 299 18.84 5.92 29.02
N ASN A 300 19.65 4.98 29.49
CA ASN A 300 19.21 3.75 30.16
C ASN A 300 20.01 3.57 31.47
N THR A 301 19.35 3.25 32.57
CA THR A 301 19.98 2.88 33.85
C THR A 301 19.35 1.60 34.36
N LEU A 302 20.14 0.55 34.54
CA LEU A 302 19.62 -0.69 35.14
C LEU A 302 19.52 -0.53 36.66
N SER A 303 18.59 -1.26 37.27
CA SER A 303 18.34 -1.19 38.70
C SER A 303 19.60 -1.40 39.54
N PRO A 304 19.83 -0.57 40.58
CA PRO A 304 20.89 -0.85 41.53
C PRO A 304 20.56 -2.11 42.35
N GLY A 305 21.61 -2.88 42.67
CA GLY A 305 21.52 -4.06 43.53
C GLY A 305 22.01 -5.35 42.86
N LEU A 306 21.99 -6.42 43.64
CA LEU A 306 22.35 -7.77 43.25
C LEU A 306 21.09 -8.57 42.93
N PHE A 307 21.04 -9.14 41.72
CA PHE A 307 19.93 -9.91 41.20
C PHE A 307 20.37 -11.34 40.89
N SER A 308 19.49 -12.32 41.05
CA SER A 308 19.75 -13.68 40.54
C SER A 308 19.57 -13.72 39.01
N GLU A 309 18.64 -12.93 38.50
CA GLU A 309 18.29 -12.80 37.09
C GLU A 309 17.87 -11.36 36.81
N MET A 310 18.15 -10.85 35.61
CA MET A 310 17.75 -9.51 35.18
C MET A 310 16.97 -9.61 33.87
N CYS A 311 15.72 -9.14 33.90
CA CYS A 311 14.86 -9.10 32.72
C CYS A 311 14.97 -7.74 32.04
N ILE A 312 15.14 -7.75 30.72
CA ILE A 312 15.17 -6.57 29.86
C ILE A 312 13.97 -6.66 28.93
N ASP A 313 13.18 -5.58 28.90
CA ASP A 313 11.98 -5.49 28.08
C ASP A 313 11.79 -4.07 27.53
N VAL A 314 11.09 -3.95 26.40
CA VAL A 314 10.76 -2.66 25.77
C VAL A 314 9.31 -2.64 25.33
N PHE A 315 8.72 -1.45 25.24
CA PHE A 315 7.34 -1.33 24.78
C PHE A 315 7.20 -1.74 23.32
N GLU A 316 6.00 -2.11 22.91
CA GLU A 316 5.70 -2.31 21.49
C GLU A 316 5.91 -1.02 20.70
N GLY A 317 6.52 -1.12 19.51
CA GLY A 317 6.96 0.02 18.72
C GLY A 317 8.38 0.52 19.05
N ASP A 318 9.00 0.06 20.15
CA ASP A 318 10.35 0.43 20.56
C ASP A 318 11.41 -0.55 20.02
N SER A 319 12.68 -0.10 20.01
CA SER A 319 13.81 -0.96 19.76
C SER A 319 15.05 -0.51 20.54
N VAL A 320 15.85 -1.46 21.01
CA VAL A 320 17.11 -1.19 21.72
C VAL A 320 18.18 -2.16 21.27
N SER A 321 19.41 -1.66 21.13
CA SER A 321 20.58 -2.45 20.76
C SER A 321 21.83 -1.87 21.40
N GLU A 322 22.25 -2.43 22.53
CA GLU A 322 23.38 -1.90 23.32
C GLU A 322 24.32 -3.01 23.80
N LYS A 323 25.52 -2.62 24.24
CA LYS A 323 26.44 -3.49 24.96
C LYS A 323 26.15 -3.35 26.44
N LEU A 324 25.88 -4.46 27.10
CA LEU A 324 25.64 -4.53 28.53
C LEU A 324 26.78 -5.25 29.24
N THR A 325 27.21 -4.75 30.40
CA THR A 325 28.23 -5.38 31.23
C THR A 325 27.69 -5.65 32.63
N PHE A 326 27.75 -6.92 33.02
CA PHE A 326 27.35 -7.41 34.32
C PHE A 326 28.57 -7.63 35.19
N SER A 327 28.57 -7.07 36.40
CA SER A 327 29.45 -7.46 37.50
C SER A 327 28.85 -8.65 38.23
N LEU A 328 29.65 -9.69 38.46
CA LEU A 328 29.24 -10.92 39.10
C LEU A 328 29.74 -11.00 40.53
N TYR A 329 28.88 -11.50 41.42
CA TYR A 329 29.11 -11.58 42.85
C TYR A 329 28.81 -12.98 43.36
N ALA A 330 29.78 -13.64 43.98
CA ALA A 330 29.58 -14.91 44.69
C ALA A 330 29.49 -14.61 46.19
N ASP A 331 28.44 -15.08 46.87
CA ASP A 331 28.16 -14.76 48.28
C ASP A 331 28.34 -13.25 48.60
N ASN A 332 27.85 -12.42 47.68
CA ASN A 332 27.95 -10.95 47.68
C ASN A 332 29.37 -10.36 47.66
N VAL A 333 30.40 -11.14 47.32
CA VAL A 333 31.78 -10.66 47.06
C VAL A 333 31.99 -10.56 45.56
N TYR A 334 32.43 -9.40 45.08
CA TYR A 334 32.75 -9.15 43.67
C TYR A 334 33.74 -10.18 43.11
N GLN A 335 33.48 -10.68 41.90
CA GLN A 335 34.29 -11.69 41.23
C GLN A 335 34.89 -11.19 39.93
N GLY A 336 34.13 -10.44 39.14
CA GLY A 336 34.58 -9.94 37.84
C GLY A 336 33.41 -9.52 36.95
N ASP A 337 33.74 -8.91 35.81
CA ASP A 337 32.76 -8.44 34.84
C ASP A 337 32.62 -9.40 33.66
N LEU A 338 31.43 -9.42 33.05
CA LEU A 338 31.12 -10.10 31.79
C LEU A 338 30.23 -9.20 30.92
N SER A 339 30.56 -9.06 29.64
CA SER A 339 29.79 -8.23 28.71
C SER A 339 29.05 -9.05 27.65
N VAL A 340 27.85 -8.59 27.28
CA VAL A 340 27.05 -9.11 26.17
C VAL A 340 26.57 -7.96 25.30
N ARG A 341 26.23 -8.24 24.04
CA ARG A 341 25.46 -7.31 23.20
C ARG A 341 24.06 -7.88 23.08
N TYR A 342 23.06 -7.07 23.41
CA TYR A 342 21.67 -7.48 23.34
C TYR A 342 20.93 -6.62 22.32
N ARG A 343 19.89 -7.21 21.71
CA ARG A 343 18.96 -6.51 20.83
C ARG A 343 17.53 -6.98 21.09
N ILE A 344 16.67 -6.03 21.41
CA ILE A 344 15.22 -6.24 21.47
C ILE A 344 14.60 -5.28 20.47
N ASP A 345 13.90 -5.82 19.49
CA ASP A 345 13.31 -5.07 18.40
C ASP A 345 11.82 -5.38 18.32
N ARG A 346 11.00 -4.43 18.77
CA ARG A 346 9.53 -4.46 18.68
C ARG A 346 9.00 -3.36 17.77
N ARG A 347 9.89 -2.69 17.02
CA ARG A 347 9.52 -1.67 16.06
C ARG A 347 9.23 -2.35 14.73
N PRO A 348 8.00 -2.27 14.21
CA PRO A 348 7.71 -2.84 12.90
C PRO A 348 8.39 -2.03 11.79
N PRO A 349 8.62 -2.63 10.61
CA PRO A 349 9.08 -1.89 9.44
C PRO A 349 7.99 -0.95 8.93
N ALA A 350 8.36 0.07 8.14
CA ALA A 350 7.40 0.96 7.49
C ALA A 350 6.43 0.19 6.57
N PRO A 351 5.15 0.63 6.48
CA PRO A 351 4.18 0.07 5.53
C PRO A 351 4.70 0.13 4.09
N PRO A 352 4.54 -0.95 3.29
CA PRO A 352 4.94 -0.92 1.89
C PRO A 352 4.18 0.15 1.09
N ALA A 353 4.88 0.94 0.26
CA ALA A 353 4.20 1.82 -0.68
C ALA A 353 3.71 1.02 -1.90
N LEU A 354 2.43 1.21 -2.25
CA LEU A 354 1.80 0.60 -3.42
C LEU A 354 1.69 1.63 -4.54
N ILE A 355 2.46 1.44 -5.61
CA ILE A 355 2.54 2.39 -6.72
C ILE A 355 1.93 1.73 -7.98
N PRO A 356 0.66 2.02 -8.31
CA PRO A 356 0.01 1.43 -9.47
C PRO A 356 0.54 2.04 -10.78
N SER A 357 0.57 1.23 -11.86
CA SER A 357 0.97 1.66 -13.21
C SER A 357 0.00 2.68 -13.81
N VAL A 358 -1.25 2.67 -13.36
CA VAL A 358 -2.31 3.62 -13.73
C VAL A 358 -3.05 4.02 -12.46
N SER A 359 -3.21 5.31 -12.22
CA SER A 359 -3.95 5.84 -11.06
C SER A 359 -5.46 5.86 -11.33
N GLY A 360 -6.26 5.65 -10.28
CA GLY A 360 -7.72 5.73 -10.34
C GLY A 360 -8.38 4.50 -9.75
N PHE A 361 -9.71 4.58 -9.57
CA PHE A 361 -10.51 3.45 -9.12
C PHE A 361 -11.01 2.59 -10.29
N TRP A 362 -11.33 3.20 -11.42
CA TRP A 362 -11.72 2.51 -12.65
C TRP A 362 -10.56 2.54 -13.65
N ILE A 363 -10.07 1.37 -14.06
CA ILE A 363 -8.85 1.21 -14.84
C ILE A 363 -9.17 0.53 -16.17
N ARG A 364 -8.68 1.13 -17.27
CA ARG A 364 -8.91 0.68 -18.66
C ARG A 364 -7.78 -0.16 -19.25
N ALA A 365 -6.93 -0.72 -18.41
CA ALA A 365 -5.75 -1.50 -18.80
C ALA A 365 -5.42 -2.56 -17.73
N PRO A 366 -4.62 -3.57 -18.05
CA PRO A 366 -3.99 -4.43 -17.04
C PRO A 366 -3.25 -3.58 -15.99
N LEU A 367 -3.28 -4.03 -14.74
CA LEU A 367 -2.74 -3.27 -13.61
C LEU A 367 -1.48 -3.94 -13.06
N ASP A 368 -0.37 -3.22 -13.11
CA ASP A 368 0.88 -3.58 -12.44
C ASP A 368 1.03 -2.67 -11.21
N ILE A 369 1.28 -3.25 -10.03
CA ILE A 369 1.52 -2.50 -8.79
C ILE A 369 2.96 -2.73 -8.36
N ASN A 370 3.77 -1.68 -8.40
CA ASN A 370 5.11 -1.69 -7.85
C ASN A 370 5.04 -1.52 -6.33
N ILE A 371 5.55 -2.53 -5.61
CA ILE A 371 5.58 -2.59 -4.15
C ILE A 371 6.97 -2.17 -3.70
N VAL A 372 7.05 -1.09 -2.93
CA VAL A 372 8.30 -0.56 -2.39
C VAL A 372 8.28 -0.71 -0.87
N SER A 373 9.31 -1.33 -0.31
CA SER A 373 9.44 -1.55 1.14
C SER A 373 10.84 -1.23 1.64
N GLU A 374 11.00 -1.19 2.95
CA GLU A 374 12.32 -1.16 3.58
C GLU A 374 13.21 -2.32 3.14
N LYS A 375 14.52 -2.07 3.14
CA LYS A 375 15.53 -3.07 2.75
C LYS A 375 15.50 -4.24 3.73
N LYS A 376 15.60 -5.46 3.21
CA LYS A 376 15.64 -6.74 3.95
C LYS A 376 14.30 -7.17 4.58
N SER A 377 13.23 -6.40 4.42
CA SER A 377 11.89 -6.84 4.83
C SER A 377 11.34 -7.89 3.86
N ARG A 378 10.65 -8.89 4.39
CA ARG A 378 9.86 -9.86 3.63
C ARG A 378 8.48 -9.28 3.38
N ILE A 379 7.96 -9.46 2.17
CA ILE A 379 6.66 -8.91 1.77
C ILE A 379 5.63 -10.01 1.76
N TYR A 380 4.46 -9.70 2.31
CA TYR A 380 3.31 -10.59 2.29
C TYR A 380 2.12 -9.87 1.65
N CYS A 381 1.49 -10.52 0.68
CA CYS A 381 0.37 -9.98 -0.06
C CYS A 381 -0.85 -10.89 0.08
N ALA A 382 -2.01 -10.27 0.23
CA ALA A 382 -3.32 -10.88 0.04
C ALA A 382 -4.04 -10.12 -1.07
N VAL A 383 -4.62 -10.87 -2.00
CA VAL A 383 -5.46 -10.34 -3.08
C VAL A 383 -6.82 -10.99 -2.94
N SER A 384 -7.92 -10.26 -3.11
CA SER A 384 -9.25 -10.85 -3.14
C SER A 384 -9.41 -11.77 -4.35
N SER A 385 -10.33 -12.72 -4.27
CA SER A 385 -10.79 -13.36 -5.49
C SER A 385 -11.42 -12.29 -6.42
N PRO A 386 -11.20 -12.38 -7.75
CA PRO A 386 -11.80 -11.46 -8.73
C PRO A 386 -13.32 -11.38 -8.57
N LEU A 387 -13.84 -10.18 -8.27
CA LEU A 387 -15.28 -9.96 -8.17
C LEU A 387 -15.78 -9.38 -9.50
N GLU A 388 -16.48 -10.20 -10.27
CA GLU A 388 -17.12 -9.75 -11.52
C GLU A 388 -18.29 -8.82 -11.22
N LEU A 389 -18.36 -7.72 -11.97
CA LEU A 389 -19.44 -6.74 -11.88
C LEU A 389 -20.31 -6.80 -13.13
N GLU A 390 -21.57 -6.42 -12.99
CA GLU A 390 -22.49 -6.26 -14.12
C GLU A 390 -22.16 -4.97 -14.89
N SER A 391 -22.37 -4.99 -16.21
CA SER A 391 -21.88 -3.93 -17.12
C SER A 391 -22.97 -3.22 -17.92
N ASP A 392 -24.25 -3.36 -17.59
CA ASP A 392 -25.35 -2.64 -18.28
C ASP A 392 -25.65 -1.28 -17.63
N PHE A 393 -26.45 -0.41 -18.29
CA PHE A 393 -26.91 0.85 -17.67
C PHE A 393 -27.93 0.62 -16.53
N SER A 394 -28.60 -0.53 -16.48
CA SER A 394 -29.61 -0.89 -15.47
C SER A 394 -29.05 -1.31 -14.11
N ALA A 395 -27.83 -1.85 -14.05
CA ALA A 395 -27.27 -2.40 -12.83
C ALA A 395 -26.93 -1.31 -11.80
N PRO A 396 -27.18 -1.48 -10.52
CA PRO A 396 -26.66 -0.53 -9.53
C PRO A 396 -25.13 -0.57 -9.53
N VAL A 397 -24.50 0.60 -9.47
CA VAL A 397 -23.07 0.70 -9.16
C VAL A 397 -22.90 0.29 -7.71
N PRO A 398 -22.04 -0.70 -7.39
CA PRO A 398 -21.89 -1.12 -6.01
C PRO A 398 -21.41 0.02 -5.12
N SER A 399 -21.92 0.08 -3.89
CA SER A 399 -21.52 1.10 -2.91
C SER A 399 -20.10 0.88 -2.43
N LYS A 400 -19.49 1.92 -1.84
CA LYS A 400 -18.20 1.78 -1.16
C LYS A 400 -18.23 0.68 -0.09
N ASP A 401 -19.28 0.63 0.72
CA ASP A 401 -19.44 -0.39 1.77
C ASP A 401 -19.47 -1.82 1.20
N PHE A 402 -20.07 -2.00 0.02
CA PHE A 402 -20.05 -3.29 -0.68
C PHE A 402 -18.62 -3.68 -1.08
N PHE A 403 -17.85 -2.76 -1.68
CA PHE A 403 -16.44 -3.02 -2.03
C PHE A 403 -15.57 -3.27 -0.79
N ASP A 404 -15.78 -2.48 0.27
CA ASP A 404 -15.02 -2.62 1.52
C ASP A 404 -15.28 -3.99 2.18
N SER A 405 -16.47 -4.57 2.00
CA SER A 405 -16.85 -5.90 2.49
C SER A 405 -16.20 -7.08 1.75
N VAL A 406 -15.57 -6.85 0.59
CA VAL A 406 -14.91 -7.91 -0.18
C VAL A 406 -13.74 -8.50 0.61
N ALA A 407 -13.82 -9.82 0.83
CA ALA A 407 -12.82 -10.54 1.60
C ALA A 407 -11.51 -10.69 0.84
N LEU A 408 -10.40 -10.45 1.55
CA LEU A 408 -9.06 -10.78 1.10
C LEU A 408 -8.81 -12.28 1.24
N GLU A 409 -8.02 -12.85 0.34
CA GLU A 409 -7.51 -14.20 0.53
C GLU A 409 -6.43 -14.25 1.63
N LYS A 410 -5.88 -15.43 1.88
CA LYS A 410 -4.81 -15.61 2.86
C LYS A 410 -3.52 -14.91 2.38
N TYR A 411 -2.87 -14.18 3.28
CA TYR A 411 -1.54 -13.63 3.02
C TYR A 411 -0.52 -14.72 2.64
N THR A 412 0.19 -14.49 1.55
CA THR A 412 1.30 -15.32 1.08
C THR A 412 2.55 -14.47 0.88
N GLU A 413 3.73 -15.08 1.07
CA GLU A 413 4.99 -14.38 0.85
C GLU A 413 5.16 -14.04 -0.64
N PHE A 414 5.41 -12.77 -0.92
CA PHE A 414 5.63 -12.24 -2.25
C PHE A 414 7.12 -11.96 -2.46
N LYS A 415 7.71 -12.61 -3.47
CA LYS A 415 9.16 -12.54 -3.76
C LYS A 415 9.53 -11.53 -4.86
N GLY A 416 8.54 -10.85 -5.45
CA GLY A 416 8.75 -9.85 -6.49
C GLY A 416 8.68 -8.43 -5.95
N ASN A 417 8.81 -7.47 -6.86
CA ASN A 417 8.51 -6.06 -6.63
C ASN A 417 7.29 -5.58 -7.42
N ILE A 418 6.83 -6.33 -8.43
CA ILE A 418 5.67 -5.96 -9.26
C ILE A 418 4.60 -7.03 -9.15
N LEU A 419 3.49 -6.68 -8.49
CA LEU A 419 2.27 -7.48 -8.47
C LEU A 419 1.44 -7.19 -9.72
N ARG A 420 1.10 -8.23 -10.49
CA ARG A 420 0.34 -8.09 -11.73
C ARG A 420 -1.09 -8.58 -11.54
N ILE A 421 -2.06 -7.71 -11.82
CA ILE A 421 -3.48 -8.03 -11.81
C ILE A 421 -3.97 -8.08 -13.25
N ALA A 422 -4.39 -9.26 -13.68
CA ALA A 422 -4.89 -9.48 -15.02
C ALA A 422 -6.22 -8.76 -15.26
N ALA A 423 -6.40 -8.22 -16.46
CA ALA A 423 -7.70 -7.73 -16.91
C ALA A 423 -8.56 -8.90 -17.40
N ASN A 424 -9.85 -8.89 -17.07
CA ASN A 424 -10.82 -9.77 -17.70
C ASN A 424 -11.27 -9.12 -19.03
N PRO A 425 -11.19 -9.84 -20.17
CA PRO A 425 -11.50 -9.26 -21.48
C PRO A 425 -13.00 -9.08 -21.77
N GLU A 426 -13.87 -9.65 -20.95
CA GLU A 426 -15.32 -9.71 -21.20
C GLU A 426 -16.13 -8.94 -20.15
N ARG A 427 -15.66 -8.87 -18.91
CA ARG A 427 -16.39 -8.27 -17.79
C ARG A 427 -15.51 -7.34 -16.94
N PRO A 428 -16.10 -6.30 -16.33
CA PRO A 428 -15.42 -5.50 -15.32
C PRO A 428 -15.17 -6.34 -14.07
N VAL A 429 -13.99 -6.22 -13.47
CA VAL A 429 -13.59 -7.00 -12.29
C VAL A 429 -13.01 -6.09 -11.21
N TYR A 430 -13.58 -6.17 -10.01
CA TYR A 430 -13.03 -5.56 -8.81
C TYR A 430 -11.98 -6.45 -8.15
N ASN A 431 -10.85 -5.86 -7.77
CA ASN A 431 -9.80 -6.50 -6.98
C ASN A 431 -9.43 -5.62 -5.78
N LYS A 432 -9.33 -6.26 -4.61
CA LYS A 432 -8.81 -5.66 -3.37
C LYS A 432 -7.47 -6.29 -3.03
N ILE A 433 -6.50 -5.47 -2.68
CA ILE A 433 -5.11 -5.86 -2.44
C ILE A 433 -4.68 -5.29 -1.10
N SER A 434 -4.05 -6.12 -0.28
CA SER A 434 -3.47 -5.71 1.00
C SER A 434 -2.08 -6.29 1.14
N VAL A 435 -1.13 -5.47 1.57
CA VAL A 435 0.30 -5.82 1.61
C VAL A 435 0.92 -5.32 2.90
N TYR A 436 1.64 -6.20 3.62
CA TYR A 436 2.46 -5.79 4.76
C TYR A 436 3.91 -6.25 4.59
N ALA A 437 4.82 -5.55 5.27
CA ALA A 437 6.22 -5.92 5.42
C ALA A 437 6.47 -6.61 6.76
N GLN A 438 7.40 -7.56 6.78
CA GLN A 438 7.89 -8.21 7.99
C GLN A 438 9.41 -8.10 8.07
N ASP A 439 9.94 -7.65 9.20
CA ASP A 439 11.38 -7.57 9.43
C ASP A 439 11.99 -8.93 9.85
N ALA A 440 13.29 -8.92 10.19
CA ALA A 440 13.99 -10.12 10.66
C ALA A 440 13.62 -10.54 12.10
N ALA A 441 13.10 -9.62 12.92
CA ALA A 441 12.61 -9.90 14.27
C ALA A 441 11.19 -10.49 14.25
N GLY A 442 10.50 -10.44 13.11
CA GLY A 442 9.16 -10.95 12.90
C GLY A 442 8.06 -9.90 13.06
N ASN A 443 8.42 -8.63 13.34
CA ASN A 443 7.47 -7.53 13.47
C ASN A 443 6.83 -7.23 12.12
N LYS A 444 5.53 -6.90 12.13
CA LYS A 444 4.75 -6.65 10.92
C LYS A 444 4.34 -5.20 10.83
N SER A 445 4.51 -4.60 9.66
CA SER A 445 3.97 -3.27 9.38
C SER A 445 2.44 -3.28 9.43
N ILE A 446 1.86 -2.09 9.57
CA ILE A 446 0.46 -1.88 9.19
C ILE A 446 0.33 -2.25 7.69
N PRO A 447 -0.74 -2.93 7.27
CA PRO A 447 -0.96 -3.22 5.86
C PRO A 447 -1.27 -1.95 5.06
N SER A 448 -0.68 -1.85 3.88
CA SER A 448 -1.09 -0.91 2.85
C SER A 448 -2.12 -1.57 1.94
N GLU A 449 -3.18 -0.84 1.59
CA GLU A 449 -4.27 -1.36 0.76
C GLU A 449 -4.40 -0.59 -0.55
N TYR A 450 -4.80 -1.31 -1.60
CA TYR A 450 -5.18 -0.75 -2.89
C TYR A 450 -6.36 -1.52 -3.44
N SER A 451 -7.30 -0.82 -4.08
CA SER A 451 -8.39 -1.49 -4.78
C SER A 451 -8.80 -0.73 -6.02
N ALA A 452 -9.24 -1.48 -7.03
CA ALA A 452 -9.68 -0.93 -8.30
C ALA A 452 -10.61 -1.89 -9.02
N VAL A 453 -11.47 -1.33 -9.86
CA VAL A 453 -12.21 -2.04 -10.91
C VAL A 453 -11.42 -1.95 -12.21
N ILE A 454 -11.08 -3.10 -12.77
CA ILE A 454 -10.42 -3.21 -14.08
C ILE A 454 -11.50 -3.55 -15.11
N ASP A 455 -11.73 -2.63 -16.02
CA ASP A 455 -12.75 -2.74 -17.07
C ASP A 455 -12.17 -2.25 -18.40
N VAL A 456 -11.70 -3.20 -19.20
CA VAL A 456 -11.04 -2.91 -20.49
C VAL A 456 -12.00 -2.88 -21.68
N CYS A 457 -13.25 -3.34 -21.49
CA CYS A 457 -14.16 -3.64 -22.59
C CYS A 457 -15.46 -2.83 -22.59
N ASN A 458 -15.91 -2.21 -21.48
CA ASN A 458 -17.15 -1.45 -21.45
C ASN A 458 -16.93 0.07 -21.46
N TYR A 459 -17.65 0.77 -22.34
CA TYR A 459 -17.62 2.21 -22.47
C TYR A 459 -19.03 2.76 -22.57
N TYR A 460 -19.34 3.78 -21.79
CA TYR A 460 -20.66 4.36 -21.67
C TYR A 460 -20.72 5.72 -22.36
N PHE A 461 -21.81 5.98 -23.07
CA PHE A 461 -22.09 7.25 -23.74
C PHE A 461 -23.42 7.82 -23.28
N ASP A 462 -23.40 9.08 -22.88
CA ASP A 462 -24.60 9.88 -22.61
C ASP A 462 -24.32 11.37 -22.87
N SER A 463 -24.96 11.90 -23.92
CA SER A 463 -24.88 13.32 -24.27
C SER A 463 -25.39 14.28 -23.20
N GLY A 464 -26.22 13.82 -22.25
CA GLY A 464 -26.72 14.62 -21.13
C GLY A 464 -25.77 14.70 -19.94
N SER A 465 -24.66 13.95 -19.95
CA SER A 465 -23.68 13.92 -18.86
C SER A 465 -22.71 15.11 -18.91
N ASN A 466 -21.86 15.24 -17.88
CA ASN A 466 -20.91 16.35 -17.80
C ASN A 466 -19.65 16.07 -18.65
N PRO A 467 -19.39 16.84 -19.73
CA PRO A 467 -18.28 16.57 -20.64
C PRO A 467 -16.89 16.73 -20.02
N THR A 468 -16.74 17.52 -18.96
CA THR A 468 -15.41 17.78 -18.34
C THR A 468 -14.96 16.71 -17.37
N LEU A 469 -15.90 15.88 -16.90
CA LEU A 469 -15.64 14.78 -15.97
C LEU A 469 -15.68 13.40 -16.66
N ALA A 470 -16.01 13.37 -17.95
CA ALA A 470 -16.20 12.15 -18.72
C ALA A 470 -14.93 11.31 -18.80
N ASP A 471 -15.00 10.07 -18.35
CA ASP A 471 -13.93 9.05 -18.44
C ASP A 471 -14.44 7.72 -19.05
N GLY A 472 -15.70 7.73 -19.50
CA GLY A 472 -16.35 6.60 -20.13
C GLY A 472 -16.82 5.54 -19.15
N THR A 473 -16.77 5.76 -17.83
CA THR A 473 -17.46 4.89 -16.85
C THR A 473 -18.96 5.15 -16.87
N LYS A 474 -19.70 4.30 -16.17
CA LYS A 474 -21.15 4.41 -16.06
C LYS A 474 -21.60 5.69 -15.37
N GLU A 475 -20.87 6.14 -14.34
CA GLU A 475 -21.17 7.35 -13.57
C GLU A 475 -20.69 8.61 -14.28
N ARG A 476 -19.70 8.47 -15.16
CA ARG A 476 -19.13 9.58 -15.94
C ARG A 476 -19.02 9.19 -17.42
N PRO A 477 -20.15 8.95 -18.11
CA PRO A 477 -20.16 8.55 -19.51
C PRO A 477 -19.48 9.58 -20.41
N PHE A 478 -19.03 9.14 -21.58
CA PHE A 478 -18.65 10.03 -22.66
C PHE A 478 -19.87 10.77 -23.20
N THR A 479 -19.72 12.06 -23.45
CA THR A 479 -20.74 12.90 -24.09
C THR A 479 -20.67 12.89 -25.61
N SER A 480 -19.51 12.49 -26.17
CA SER A 480 -19.30 12.36 -27.62
C SER A 480 -18.39 11.20 -27.95
N PHE A 481 -18.48 10.70 -29.18
CA PHE A 481 -17.66 9.58 -29.64
C PHE A 481 -16.17 9.97 -29.78
N GLU A 482 -15.86 11.25 -29.96
CA GLU A 482 -14.49 11.77 -30.03
C GLU A 482 -13.74 11.66 -28.69
N GLN A 483 -14.46 11.59 -27.57
CA GLN A 483 -13.85 11.36 -26.25
C GLN A 483 -13.40 9.91 -26.08
N PHE A 484 -13.90 9.00 -26.93
CA PHE A 484 -13.52 7.60 -26.90
C PHE A 484 -12.28 7.35 -27.77
N GLU A 485 -11.22 6.92 -27.12
CA GLU A 485 -10.02 6.40 -27.78
C GLU A 485 -9.89 4.90 -27.53
N PHE A 486 -9.56 4.15 -28.58
CA PHE A 486 -9.20 2.75 -28.40
C PHE A 486 -7.94 2.65 -27.56
N THR A 487 -8.00 1.85 -26.51
CA THR A 487 -6.86 1.62 -25.64
C THR A 487 -5.72 0.97 -26.43
N ARG A 488 -4.47 1.23 -26.03
CA ARG A 488 -3.29 0.53 -26.59
C ARG A 488 -3.37 -0.99 -26.37
N PHE A 489 -4.13 -1.42 -25.37
CA PHE A 489 -4.43 -2.80 -25.06
C PHE A 489 -5.77 -3.18 -25.69
N LEU A 490 -5.77 -3.37 -27.02
CA LEU A 490 -6.98 -3.68 -27.77
C LEU A 490 -7.63 -4.97 -27.22
N PRO A 491 -8.80 -4.89 -26.58
CA PRO A 491 -9.49 -6.09 -26.13
C PRO A 491 -10.00 -6.85 -27.36
N ARG A 492 -10.29 -8.15 -27.18
CA ARG A 492 -10.93 -8.94 -28.25
C ARG A 492 -12.32 -8.42 -28.59
N PHE A 493 -12.99 -7.81 -27.61
CA PHE A 493 -14.37 -7.37 -27.70
C PHE A 493 -14.58 -6.04 -26.96
N ILE A 494 -15.42 -5.18 -27.52
CA ILE A 494 -15.76 -3.87 -26.97
C ILE A 494 -17.29 -3.72 -26.89
N ASN A 495 -17.79 -3.35 -25.72
CA ASN A 495 -19.17 -3.00 -25.45
C ASN A 495 -19.31 -1.48 -25.35
N LEU A 496 -20.12 -0.91 -26.25
CA LEU A 496 -20.50 0.49 -26.23
C LEU A 496 -21.95 0.59 -25.76
N HIS A 497 -22.16 1.17 -24.58
CA HIS A 497 -23.49 1.40 -24.03
C HIS A 497 -23.90 2.82 -24.35
N VAL A 498 -25.04 3.02 -25.03
CA VAL A 498 -25.47 4.34 -25.51
C VAL A 498 -26.79 4.71 -24.88
N ARG A 499 -26.82 5.87 -24.22
CA ARG A 499 -28.04 6.50 -23.71
C ARG A 499 -28.29 7.81 -24.46
N GLY A 500 -29.52 8.02 -24.90
CA GLY A 500 -29.90 9.23 -25.62
C GLY A 500 -29.17 9.42 -26.95
N LYS A 501 -29.03 10.68 -27.39
CA LYS A 501 -28.49 11.00 -28.72
C LYS A 501 -26.96 10.98 -28.73
N LEU A 502 -26.34 10.15 -29.56
CA LEU A 502 -24.90 10.13 -29.80
C LEU A 502 -24.59 10.60 -31.23
N VAL A 503 -23.95 11.75 -31.36
CA VAL A 503 -23.47 12.24 -32.66
C VAL A 503 -22.17 11.51 -33.00
N MET A 504 -22.16 10.87 -34.16
CA MET A 504 -21.01 10.12 -34.67
C MET A 504 -20.06 11.07 -35.43
N PRO A 505 -18.74 10.83 -35.38
CA PRO A 505 -17.75 11.72 -35.97
C PRO A 505 -17.88 11.73 -37.49
N SER A 506 -17.61 12.87 -38.14
CA SER A 506 -17.65 13.00 -39.61
C SER A 506 -16.43 12.38 -40.30
N LYS A 507 -16.20 11.08 -40.09
CA LYS A 507 -15.11 10.29 -40.67
C LYS A 507 -15.51 8.82 -40.82
N ARG A 508 -14.72 8.08 -41.58
CA ARG A 508 -14.76 6.62 -41.59
C ARG A 508 -14.32 6.08 -40.22
N ILE A 509 -15.12 5.20 -39.63
CA ILE A 509 -14.86 4.55 -38.35
C ILE A 509 -14.47 3.11 -38.63
N VAL A 510 -13.19 2.79 -38.43
CA VAL A 510 -12.67 1.42 -38.51
C VAL A 510 -12.66 0.84 -37.11
N LEU A 511 -13.32 -0.31 -36.92
CA LEU A 511 -13.34 -0.99 -35.63
C LEU A 511 -12.12 -1.92 -35.52
N PRO A 512 -11.26 -1.74 -34.51
CA PRO A 512 -10.05 -2.56 -34.34
C PRO A 512 -10.32 -3.90 -33.63
N ALA A 513 -11.54 -4.10 -33.13
CA ALA A 513 -11.99 -5.29 -32.42
C ALA A 513 -13.45 -5.58 -32.77
N ASN A 514 -13.95 -6.72 -32.33
CA ASN A 514 -15.38 -7.02 -32.39
C ASN A 514 -16.12 -6.10 -31.44
N CYS A 515 -17.23 -5.51 -31.87
CA CYS A 515 -17.96 -4.54 -31.07
C CYS A 515 -19.44 -4.87 -30.97
N LYS A 516 -20.02 -4.52 -29.82
CA LYS A 516 -21.46 -4.45 -29.60
C LYS A 516 -21.84 -3.05 -29.16
N ILE A 517 -22.91 -2.51 -29.74
CA ILE A 517 -23.53 -1.24 -29.35
C ILE A 517 -24.91 -1.56 -28.78
N SER A 518 -25.13 -1.24 -27.51
CA SER A 518 -26.40 -1.49 -26.82
C SER A 518 -27.05 -0.17 -26.45
N GLY A 519 -28.26 0.07 -26.96
CA GLY A 519 -29.03 1.28 -26.69
C GLY A 519 -29.98 1.15 -25.50
N SER A 520 -30.11 2.23 -24.73
CA SER A 520 -31.17 2.43 -23.73
C SER A 520 -31.71 3.87 -23.75
N ASP A 521 -32.88 4.10 -23.14
CA ASP A 521 -33.52 5.41 -22.93
C ASP A 521 -33.42 6.37 -24.14
N GLY A 522 -33.92 5.93 -25.30
CA GLY A 522 -33.94 6.75 -26.51
C GLY A 522 -32.60 6.85 -27.23
N ALA A 523 -31.73 5.84 -27.09
CA ALA A 523 -30.47 5.73 -27.81
C ALA A 523 -30.63 5.98 -29.32
N CYS A 524 -29.92 7.00 -29.82
CA CYS A 524 -29.97 7.39 -31.22
C CYS A 524 -28.57 7.73 -31.74
N LEU A 525 -28.06 6.90 -32.66
CA LEU A 525 -26.80 7.14 -33.36
C LEU A 525 -27.05 8.07 -34.55
N VAL A 526 -26.41 9.23 -34.56
CA VAL A 526 -26.61 10.26 -35.59
C VAL A 526 -25.36 10.40 -36.43
N PHE A 527 -25.42 9.87 -37.65
CA PHE A 527 -24.31 9.84 -38.59
C PHE A 527 -24.29 11.10 -39.44
N ALA A 528 -23.11 11.73 -39.54
CA ALA A 528 -22.87 12.78 -40.51
C ALA A 528 -22.82 12.19 -41.95
N PRO A 529 -22.93 13.03 -43.00
CA PRO A 529 -22.90 12.58 -44.40
C PRO A 529 -21.69 11.70 -44.75
N GLU A 530 -20.52 12.02 -44.21
CA GLU A 530 -19.27 11.28 -44.47
C GLU A 530 -19.00 10.13 -43.49
N THR A 531 -19.82 9.98 -42.44
CA THR A 531 -19.62 8.94 -41.44
C THR A 531 -20.02 7.57 -41.98
N SER A 532 -19.15 6.58 -41.83
CA SER A 532 -19.41 5.19 -42.22
C SER A 532 -18.71 4.26 -41.24
N PHE A 533 -19.36 3.16 -40.87
CA PHE A 533 -18.70 2.04 -40.23
C PHE A 533 -18.07 1.14 -41.28
N ASP A 534 -16.76 1.01 -41.21
CA ASP A 534 -15.95 0.21 -42.11
C ASP A 534 -15.44 -1.02 -41.36
N LEU A 535 -15.98 -2.18 -41.74
CA LEU A 535 -15.79 -3.44 -41.04
C LEU A 535 -15.01 -4.40 -41.94
N ARG A 536 -13.85 -4.81 -41.44
CA ARG A 536 -12.95 -5.74 -42.15
C ARG A 536 -12.48 -6.81 -41.18
N VAL A 537 -12.85 -8.07 -41.44
CA VAL A 537 -12.50 -9.20 -40.56
C VAL A 537 -12.93 -8.93 -39.10
N SER A 538 -14.08 -8.29 -38.91
CA SER A 538 -14.63 -7.90 -37.60
C SER A 538 -16.14 -8.03 -37.57
N SER A 539 -16.71 -8.08 -36.36
CA SER A 539 -18.16 -8.08 -36.15
C SER A 539 -18.64 -6.79 -35.49
N LEU A 540 -19.80 -6.31 -35.93
CA LEU A 540 -20.57 -5.25 -35.27
C LEU A 540 -21.99 -5.74 -34.99
N GLU A 541 -22.35 -5.75 -33.71
CA GLU A 541 -23.72 -5.94 -33.25
C GLU A 541 -24.28 -4.60 -32.76
N ILE A 542 -25.51 -4.24 -33.16
CA ILE A 542 -26.22 -3.08 -32.62
C ILE A 542 -27.62 -3.51 -32.20
N GLU A 543 -27.99 -3.16 -30.98
CA GLU A 543 -29.27 -3.51 -30.39
C GLU A 543 -29.95 -2.28 -29.80
N ASN A 544 -31.27 -2.20 -29.95
CA ASN A 544 -32.11 -1.19 -29.27
C ASN A 544 -31.72 0.27 -29.60
N CYS A 545 -31.27 0.54 -30.82
CA CYS A 545 -30.88 1.88 -31.25
C CYS A 545 -31.74 2.40 -32.41
N ALA A 546 -32.05 3.69 -32.38
CA ALA A 546 -32.34 4.44 -33.60
C ALA A 546 -31.02 4.82 -34.30
N ILE A 547 -30.98 4.77 -35.62
CA ILE A 547 -29.82 5.11 -36.44
C ILE A 547 -30.28 6.05 -37.54
N THR A 548 -29.69 7.25 -37.59
CA THR A 548 -30.07 8.27 -38.57
C THR A 548 -28.87 8.73 -39.38
N LYS A 549 -29.08 8.92 -40.68
CA LYS A 549 -28.10 9.56 -41.57
C LYS A 549 -28.84 10.45 -42.54
N THR A 550 -28.38 11.69 -42.66
CA THR A 550 -28.91 12.64 -43.65
C THR A 550 -27.74 13.22 -44.42
N SER A 551 -27.63 12.89 -45.70
CA SER A 551 -26.69 13.51 -46.63
C SER A 551 -27.38 14.63 -47.41
N THR A 552 -26.74 15.79 -47.48
CA THR A 552 -27.18 16.96 -48.28
C THR A 552 -26.27 17.24 -49.47
N ASP A 553 -25.19 16.46 -49.65
CA ASP A 553 -24.27 16.61 -50.79
C ASP A 553 -24.77 15.80 -51.99
N ARG A 554 -24.67 16.38 -53.19
CA ARG A 554 -25.01 15.72 -54.47
C ARG A 554 -23.97 14.68 -54.88
N LYS A 555 -22.82 14.61 -54.21
CA LYS A 555 -21.86 13.50 -54.38
C LYS A 555 -22.45 12.19 -53.86
N GLU A 556 -21.95 11.08 -54.39
CA GLU A 556 -22.36 9.75 -53.94
C GLU A 556 -22.04 9.58 -52.45
N ALA A 557 -23.11 9.44 -51.66
CA ALA A 557 -22.99 9.37 -50.22
C ALA A 557 -22.40 8.01 -49.80
N LYS A 558 -21.48 8.03 -48.82
CA LYS A 558 -20.95 6.79 -48.24
C LYS A 558 -22.07 6.01 -47.55
N SER A 559 -22.00 4.69 -47.63
CA SER A 559 -22.94 3.81 -46.93
C SER A 559 -22.81 3.96 -45.42
N LEU A 560 -23.89 3.66 -44.70
CA LEU A 560 -23.84 3.60 -43.23
C LEU A 560 -22.87 2.51 -42.77
N PHE A 561 -22.91 1.36 -43.45
CA PHE A 561 -22.06 0.21 -43.19
C PHE A 561 -21.37 -0.26 -44.48
N SER A 562 -20.06 -0.47 -44.40
CA SER A 562 -19.24 -1.08 -45.45
C SER A 562 -18.57 -2.33 -44.88
N LEU A 563 -18.82 -3.49 -45.49
CA LEU A 563 -18.44 -4.80 -44.96
C LEU A 563 -17.55 -5.56 -45.95
N GLU A 564 -16.43 -6.07 -45.46
CA GLU A 564 -15.52 -6.97 -46.20
C GLU A 564 -15.07 -8.10 -45.27
N ASN A 565 -15.49 -9.34 -45.57
CA ASN A 565 -15.24 -10.49 -44.68
C ASN A 565 -15.67 -10.24 -43.22
N ALA A 566 -16.83 -9.60 -43.04
CA ALA A 566 -17.28 -9.06 -41.76
C ALA A 566 -18.70 -9.55 -41.40
N ILE A 567 -19.13 -9.24 -40.17
CA ILE A 567 -20.46 -9.58 -39.66
C ILE A 567 -21.15 -8.30 -39.18
N LEU A 568 -22.36 -8.06 -39.66
CA LEU A 568 -23.27 -7.04 -39.14
C LEU A 568 -24.54 -7.70 -38.61
N SER A 569 -24.88 -7.44 -37.34
CA SER A 569 -26.13 -7.85 -36.72
C SER A 569 -26.85 -6.63 -36.18
N LEU A 570 -28.10 -6.41 -36.61
CA LEU A 570 -28.98 -5.40 -36.03
C LEU A 570 -30.24 -6.08 -35.48
N ASP A 571 -30.52 -5.87 -34.20
CA ASP A 571 -31.74 -6.36 -33.55
C ASP A 571 -32.50 -5.21 -32.88
N ASN A 572 -33.81 -5.20 -33.05
CA ASN A 572 -34.70 -4.19 -32.47
C ASN A 572 -34.23 -2.74 -32.70
N CYS A 573 -33.82 -2.44 -33.93
CA CYS A 573 -33.30 -1.12 -34.32
C CYS A 573 -34.26 -0.39 -35.28
N GLU A 574 -34.09 0.92 -35.44
CA GLU A 574 -34.81 1.73 -36.43
C GLU A 574 -33.82 2.58 -37.23
N ILE A 575 -33.65 2.29 -38.52
CA ILE A 575 -32.73 2.99 -39.42
C ILE A 575 -33.49 3.92 -40.35
N ALA A 576 -33.08 5.19 -40.38
CA ALA A 576 -33.52 6.17 -41.36
C ALA A 576 -32.31 6.81 -42.08
N ALA A 577 -32.08 6.39 -43.32
CA ALA A 577 -31.02 6.92 -44.17
C ALA A 577 -31.61 7.75 -45.32
N LEU A 578 -31.24 9.02 -45.38
CA LEU A 578 -31.62 9.96 -46.41
C LEU A 578 -30.37 10.38 -47.19
N PHE A 579 -30.38 10.09 -48.48
CA PHE A 579 -29.33 10.43 -49.44
C PHE A 579 -29.85 11.49 -50.41
N GLU A 580 -29.06 12.53 -50.70
CA GLU A 580 -29.50 13.63 -51.56
C GLU A 580 -29.69 13.22 -53.03
N ASP A 581 -28.81 12.37 -53.58
CA ASP A 581 -28.93 11.85 -54.95
C ASP A 581 -29.06 10.33 -55.01
N SER A 582 -27.98 9.60 -54.73
CA SER A 582 -27.94 8.14 -54.73
C SER A 582 -27.21 7.61 -53.50
N GLY A 583 -27.60 6.43 -53.01
CA GLY A 583 -26.92 5.83 -51.86
C GLY A 583 -27.37 4.41 -51.53
N SER A 584 -26.56 3.76 -50.69
CA SER A 584 -26.85 2.45 -50.11
C SER A 584 -26.70 2.47 -48.60
N VAL A 585 -27.59 1.81 -47.84
CA VAL A 585 -27.42 1.72 -46.38
C VAL A 585 -26.28 0.77 -46.03
N VAL A 586 -26.26 -0.41 -46.66
CA VAL A 586 -25.21 -1.42 -46.50
C VAL A 586 -24.57 -1.73 -47.84
N GLN A 587 -23.23 -1.69 -47.87
CA GLN A 587 -22.42 -2.26 -48.94
C GLN A 587 -21.62 -3.44 -48.38
N SER A 588 -21.69 -4.59 -49.04
CA SER A 588 -21.19 -5.85 -48.47
C SER A 588 -20.48 -6.75 -49.47
N ALA A 589 -19.36 -7.34 -49.07
CA ALA A 589 -18.63 -8.35 -49.85
C ALA A 589 -18.19 -9.51 -48.96
N SER A 590 -18.48 -10.75 -49.36
CA SER A 590 -18.06 -11.98 -48.65
C SER A 590 -18.37 -11.96 -47.14
N SER A 591 -19.54 -11.45 -46.76
CA SER A 591 -19.87 -11.10 -45.37
C SER A 591 -21.20 -11.71 -44.91
N ILE A 592 -21.56 -11.46 -43.65
CA ILE A 592 -22.85 -11.84 -43.06
C ILE A 592 -23.59 -10.58 -42.61
N VAL A 593 -24.84 -10.43 -43.04
CA VAL A 593 -25.74 -9.36 -42.62
C VAL A 593 -27.00 -9.98 -42.05
N LEU A 594 -27.30 -9.66 -40.79
CA LEU A 594 -28.45 -10.16 -40.05
C LEU A 594 -29.28 -9.00 -39.53
N PHE A 595 -30.56 -8.95 -39.91
CA PHE A 595 -31.54 -8.01 -39.37
C PHE A 595 -32.69 -8.76 -38.71
N LYS A 596 -33.01 -8.37 -37.48
CA LYS A 596 -34.14 -8.91 -36.71
C LYS A 596 -34.94 -7.77 -36.11
N ASN A 597 -36.27 -7.86 -36.16
CA ASN A 597 -37.17 -6.91 -35.48
C ASN A 597 -36.85 -5.43 -35.80
N THR A 598 -36.29 -5.16 -36.98
CA THR A 598 -35.66 -3.87 -37.30
C THR A 598 -36.45 -3.15 -38.40
N GLY A 599 -36.67 -1.85 -38.21
CA GLY A 599 -37.20 -0.95 -39.24
C GLY A 599 -36.08 -0.34 -40.07
N LEU A 600 -36.21 -0.36 -41.39
CA LEU A 600 -35.17 -0.02 -42.35
C LEU A 600 -35.74 0.90 -43.43
N VAL A 601 -35.35 2.17 -43.42
CA VAL A 601 -35.78 3.17 -44.40
C VAL A 601 -34.58 3.74 -45.13
N SER A 602 -34.59 3.64 -46.47
CA SER A 602 -33.58 4.25 -47.35
C SER A 602 -34.26 5.13 -48.39
N GLN A 603 -33.98 6.42 -48.35
CA GLN A 603 -34.54 7.41 -49.27
C GLN A 603 -33.45 8.09 -50.07
N ALA A 604 -33.64 8.22 -51.39
CA ALA A 604 -32.77 8.96 -52.28
C ALA A 604 -33.57 9.63 -53.41
N ARG A 605 -32.98 10.56 -54.17
CA ARG A 605 -33.64 11.19 -55.32
C ARG A 605 -33.62 10.28 -56.55
N SER A 606 -32.44 9.77 -56.91
CA SER A 606 -32.16 9.04 -58.15
C SER A 606 -32.17 7.53 -57.94
N TYR A 607 -31.29 7.01 -57.08
CA TYR A 607 -31.17 5.58 -56.80
C TYR A 607 -31.03 5.32 -55.29
N SER A 608 -31.91 4.48 -54.74
CA SER A 608 -31.83 4.05 -53.35
C SER A 608 -31.71 2.54 -53.31
N SER A 609 -30.64 2.06 -52.66
CA SER A 609 -30.51 0.66 -52.26
C SER A 609 -30.49 0.52 -50.74
N LEU A 610 -31.22 -0.44 -50.16
CA LEU A 610 -30.99 -0.72 -48.73
C LEU A 610 -29.69 -1.53 -48.58
N ILE A 611 -29.59 -2.66 -49.28
CA ILE A 611 -28.40 -3.50 -49.28
C ILE A 611 -27.94 -3.73 -50.72
N SER A 612 -26.67 -3.44 -50.98
CA SER A 612 -25.95 -3.85 -52.19
C SER A 612 -24.82 -4.80 -51.77
N ALA A 613 -24.86 -6.04 -52.27
CA ALA A 613 -24.00 -7.09 -51.76
C ALA A 613 -23.46 -8.06 -52.82
N SER A 614 -22.25 -8.56 -52.57
CA SER A 614 -21.60 -9.64 -53.33
C SER A 614 -21.18 -10.78 -52.40
N ASP A 615 -21.46 -12.03 -52.81
CA ASP A 615 -21.12 -13.26 -52.09
C ASP A 615 -21.43 -13.21 -50.58
N THR A 616 -22.52 -12.55 -50.22
CA THR A 616 -22.89 -12.26 -48.84
C THR A 616 -24.09 -13.11 -48.42
N ARG A 617 -24.12 -13.52 -47.15
CA ARG A 617 -25.33 -14.08 -46.54
C ARG A 617 -26.15 -12.96 -45.92
N ILE A 618 -27.33 -12.71 -46.47
CA ILE A 618 -28.29 -11.72 -45.97
C ILE A 618 -29.46 -12.48 -45.34
N SER A 619 -29.75 -12.20 -44.08
CA SER A 619 -30.87 -12.79 -43.36
C SER A 619 -31.70 -11.71 -42.67
N VAL A 620 -32.99 -11.65 -42.99
CA VAL A 620 -33.92 -10.59 -42.56
C VAL A 620 -35.18 -11.23 -42.00
N PHE A 621 -35.46 -10.97 -40.72
CA PHE A 621 -36.55 -11.60 -39.97
C PHE A 621 -37.39 -10.56 -39.24
N ASN A 622 -38.71 -10.62 -39.43
CA ASN A 622 -39.67 -9.74 -38.74
C ASN A 622 -39.32 -8.24 -38.90
N CYS A 623 -38.94 -7.83 -40.11
CA CYS A 623 -38.51 -6.47 -40.40
C CYS A 623 -39.55 -5.66 -41.17
N ARG A 624 -39.45 -4.33 -41.08
CA ARG A 624 -40.17 -3.36 -41.91
C ARG A 624 -39.18 -2.63 -42.80
N VAL A 625 -39.27 -2.81 -44.11
CA VAL A 625 -38.31 -2.29 -45.08
C VAL A 625 -39.00 -1.32 -46.03
N SER A 626 -38.39 -0.15 -46.27
CA SER A 626 -38.90 0.85 -47.20
C SER A 626 -37.76 1.48 -48.00
N ALA A 627 -37.79 1.32 -49.33
CA ALA A 627 -36.88 2.01 -50.24
C ALA A 627 -37.64 3.05 -51.08
N VAL A 628 -37.17 4.30 -51.09
CA VAL A 628 -37.84 5.42 -51.76
C VAL A 628 -36.85 6.13 -52.67
N ALA A 629 -37.08 6.12 -53.99
CA ALA A 629 -36.27 6.85 -54.97
C ALA A 629 -36.92 6.80 -56.36
N LYS A 630 -36.41 7.55 -57.35
CA LYS A 630 -36.81 7.35 -58.74
C LYS A 630 -36.62 5.89 -59.17
N THR A 631 -35.50 5.29 -58.81
CA THR A 631 -35.23 3.84 -58.89
C THR A 631 -34.96 3.30 -57.50
N ALA A 632 -35.87 2.50 -56.95
CA ALA A 632 -35.78 2.00 -55.58
C ALA A 632 -35.62 0.47 -55.54
N VAL A 633 -34.53 -0.02 -54.95
CA VAL A 633 -34.28 -1.45 -54.79
C VAL A 633 -34.00 -1.74 -53.32
N ALA A 634 -34.79 -2.57 -52.63
CA ALA A 634 -34.45 -2.86 -51.23
C ALA A 634 -33.19 -3.75 -51.15
N PHE A 635 -33.16 -4.89 -51.85
CA PHE A 635 -32.05 -5.83 -51.78
C PHE A 635 -31.46 -6.07 -53.18
N SER A 636 -30.15 -5.89 -53.34
CA SER A 636 -29.42 -6.28 -54.55
C SER A 636 -28.28 -7.21 -54.14
N LEU A 637 -28.34 -8.46 -54.59
CA LEU A 637 -27.39 -9.50 -54.18
C LEU A 637 -26.86 -10.29 -55.38
N HIS A 638 -25.54 -10.34 -55.50
CA HIS A 638 -24.82 -11.14 -56.49
C HIS A 638 -24.02 -12.25 -55.80
N GLY A 639 -24.41 -13.52 -55.98
CA GLY A 639 -23.85 -14.66 -55.24
C GLY A 639 -24.34 -14.75 -53.79
N GLY A 640 -23.87 -15.73 -53.03
CA GLY A 640 -24.23 -15.89 -51.60
C GLY A 640 -25.63 -16.45 -51.32
N HIS A 641 -26.25 -16.00 -50.22
CA HIS A 641 -27.54 -16.52 -49.74
C HIS A 641 -28.47 -15.41 -49.25
N PHE A 642 -29.72 -15.42 -49.68
CA PHE A 642 -30.76 -14.46 -49.30
C PHE A 642 -31.89 -15.15 -48.53
N GLU A 643 -32.17 -14.70 -47.32
CA GLU A 643 -33.25 -15.19 -46.50
C GLU A 643 -34.11 -14.03 -45.99
N LEU A 644 -35.39 -14.06 -46.31
CA LEU A 644 -36.37 -13.06 -45.92
C LEU A 644 -37.61 -13.74 -45.36
N ARG A 645 -37.90 -13.57 -44.07
CA ARG A 645 -39.08 -14.18 -43.44
C ARG A 645 -39.91 -13.19 -42.64
N SER A 646 -41.23 -13.38 -42.69
CA SER A 646 -42.21 -12.66 -41.85
C SER A 646 -42.03 -11.14 -41.89
N SER A 647 -41.59 -10.60 -43.03
CA SER A 647 -41.20 -9.20 -43.16
C SER A 647 -42.10 -8.45 -44.14
N SER A 648 -42.24 -7.15 -43.93
CA SER A 648 -42.97 -6.26 -44.83
C SER A 648 -42.00 -5.35 -45.55
N CYS A 649 -42.03 -5.36 -46.88
CA CYS A 649 -41.11 -4.61 -47.71
C CYS A 649 -41.89 -3.73 -48.70
N LYS A 650 -41.51 -2.45 -48.78
CA LYS A 650 -42.15 -1.45 -49.63
C LYS A 650 -41.12 -0.76 -50.52
N THR A 651 -41.48 -0.52 -51.78
CA THR A 651 -40.75 0.40 -52.66
C THR A 651 -41.65 1.48 -53.22
N VAL A 652 -41.16 2.73 -53.26
CA VAL A 652 -41.88 3.88 -53.81
C VAL A 652 -40.99 4.56 -54.85
N GLY A 653 -41.48 4.73 -56.09
CA GLY A 653 -40.66 5.30 -57.15
C GLY A 653 -41.24 5.32 -58.56
N SER A 654 -40.42 5.68 -59.54
CA SER A 654 -40.76 5.49 -60.95
C SER A 654 -40.54 4.04 -61.38
N MET A 655 -39.47 3.43 -60.89
CA MET A 655 -39.15 2.02 -61.01
C MET A 655 -38.76 1.48 -59.63
N GLY A 656 -39.11 0.23 -59.33
CA GLY A 656 -38.65 -0.38 -58.10
C GLY A 656 -38.82 -1.89 -58.01
N ARG A 657 -38.03 -2.49 -57.13
CA ARG A 657 -38.05 -3.91 -56.79
C ARG A 657 -37.74 -4.10 -55.31
N ILE A 658 -38.36 -5.11 -54.71
CA ILE A 658 -37.97 -5.55 -53.36
C ILE A 658 -36.60 -6.21 -53.43
N ALA A 659 -36.39 -7.15 -54.36
CA ALA A 659 -35.10 -7.84 -54.47
C ALA A 659 -34.67 -8.06 -55.93
N GLU A 660 -33.37 -7.91 -56.17
CA GLU A 660 -32.66 -8.29 -57.38
C GLU A 660 -31.59 -9.31 -57.03
N LEU A 661 -31.77 -10.55 -57.51
CA LEU A 661 -30.98 -11.69 -57.11
C LEU A 661 -30.28 -12.30 -58.33
N PHE A 662 -28.95 -12.46 -58.23
CA PHE A 662 -28.10 -13.01 -59.29
C PHE A 662 -27.27 -14.16 -58.72
N GLY A 663 -27.42 -15.38 -59.22
CA GLY A 663 -26.55 -16.52 -58.88
C GLY A 663 -26.49 -16.90 -57.40
N CYS A 664 -27.51 -16.56 -56.62
CA CYS A 664 -27.56 -16.81 -55.18
C CYS A 664 -28.58 -17.90 -54.82
N GLY A 665 -28.49 -18.43 -53.60
CA GLY A 665 -29.55 -19.24 -53.01
C GLY A 665 -30.57 -18.37 -52.28
N CYS A 666 -31.87 -18.58 -52.45
CA CYS A 666 -32.88 -17.78 -51.75
C CYS A 666 -33.97 -18.59 -51.02
N ARG A 667 -34.43 -18.04 -49.89
CA ARG A 667 -35.57 -18.49 -49.09
C ARG A 667 -36.45 -17.30 -48.71
N MET A 668 -37.71 -17.33 -49.10
CA MET A 668 -38.66 -16.25 -48.85
C MET A 668 -39.97 -16.81 -48.33
N THR A 669 -40.33 -16.56 -47.08
CA THR A 669 -41.60 -17.07 -46.51
C THR A 669 -42.37 -16.03 -45.72
N ASP A 670 -43.70 -16.03 -45.87
CA ASP A 670 -44.64 -15.24 -45.06
C ASP A 670 -44.41 -13.72 -45.13
N ASN A 671 -43.95 -13.21 -46.28
CA ASN A 671 -43.65 -11.78 -46.45
C ASN A 671 -44.79 -11.01 -47.14
N SER A 672 -44.74 -9.68 -47.00
CA SER A 672 -45.61 -8.74 -47.73
C SER A 672 -44.77 -7.77 -48.56
N PHE A 673 -45.04 -7.71 -49.87
CA PHE A 673 -44.36 -6.87 -50.85
C PHE A 673 -45.32 -5.84 -51.42
N ALA A 674 -44.99 -4.55 -51.25
CA ALA A 674 -45.81 -3.44 -51.74
C ALA A 674 -45.01 -2.50 -52.64
N GLY A 675 -45.53 -2.25 -53.84
CA GLY A 675 -44.98 -1.29 -54.80
C GLY A 675 -45.92 -0.09 -54.96
N GLU A 676 -45.36 1.11 -54.90
CA GLU A 676 -46.02 2.34 -55.37
C GLU A 676 -45.19 2.88 -56.54
N ILE A 677 -45.35 2.22 -57.70
CA ILE A 677 -44.52 2.41 -58.89
C ILE A 677 -45.33 3.04 -60.03
N SER A 678 -44.83 4.13 -60.60
CA SER A 678 -45.55 4.83 -61.69
C SER A 678 -45.35 4.23 -63.09
N LEU A 679 -44.24 3.52 -63.35
CA LEU A 679 -43.97 2.82 -64.62
C LEU A 679 -44.21 1.30 -64.47
N SER A 680 -45.48 0.88 -64.30
CA SER A 680 -45.86 -0.47 -63.84
C SER A 680 -45.85 -1.59 -64.90
N ARG A 681 -45.48 -1.34 -66.16
CA ARG A 681 -45.87 -2.28 -67.25
C ARG A 681 -45.17 -3.65 -67.23
N THR A 682 -44.14 -3.87 -66.39
CA THR A 682 -43.41 -5.15 -66.28
C THR A 682 -42.64 -5.36 -64.95
N SER A 683 -42.94 -4.64 -63.87
CA SER A 683 -42.16 -4.78 -62.62
C SER A 683 -42.57 -6.03 -61.84
N GLN A 684 -41.60 -6.87 -61.48
CA GLN A 684 -41.80 -7.93 -60.49
C GLN A 684 -41.24 -7.45 -59.15
N ALA A 685 -41.90 -7.79 -58.05
CA ALA A 685 -41.40 -7.47 -56.71
C ALA A 685 -40.02 -8.09 -56.45
N VAL A 686 -39.81 -9.32 -56.92
CA VAL A 686 -38.53 -10.02 -56.84
C VAL A 686 -38.12 -10.39 -58.26
N TRP A 687 -36.93 -9.94 -58.67
CA TRP A 687 -36.32 -10.34 -59.92
C TRP A 687 -35.18 -11.33 -59.65
N THR A 688 -35.13 -12.39 -60.45
CA THR A 688 -34.12 -13.44 -60.36
C THR A 688 -33.53 -13.69 -61.74
N ASP A 689 -32.23 -13.97 -61.80
CA ASP A 689 -31.59 -14.50 -63.00
C ASP A 689 -31.71 -16.05 -63.04
N PRO A 690 -31.44 -16.71 -64.18
CA PRO A 690 -31.55 -18.17 -64.31
C PRO A 690 -30.62 -18.97 -63.39
N SER A 691 -29.59 -18.34 -62.81
CA SER A 691 -28.63 -19.00 -61.93
C SER A 691 -29.04 -18.98 -60.45
N VAL A 692 -30.10 -18.25 -60.08
CA VAL A 692 -30.68 -18.28 -58.72
C VAL A 692 -31.28 -19.65 -58.39
N LYS A 693 -31.00 -20.14 -57.17
CA LYS A 693 -31.60 -21.35 -56.60
C LYS A 693 -32.64 -20.99 -55.55
N ILE A 694 -33.92 -21.12 -55.89
CA ILE A 694 -35.03 -20.91 -54.96
C ILE A 694 -35.25 -22.18 -54.14
N PHE A 695 -35.00 -22.12 -52.84
CA PHE A 695 -35.19 -23.25 -51.92
C PHE A 695 -36.57 -23.25 -51.26
N GLU A 696 -37.07 -22.06 -50.88
CA GLU A 696 -38.37 -21.84 -50.25
C GLU A 696 -38.98 -20.55 -50.82
N ASP A 697 -40.22 -20.61 -51.29
CA ASP A 697 -41.02 -19.45 -51.70
C ASP A 697 -42.50 -19.75 -51.41
N SER A 698 -42.99 -19.31 -50.25
CA SER A 698 -44.35 -19.64 -49.80
C SER A 698 -45.00 -18.53 -48.98
N ASN A 699 -46.32 -18.36 -49.10
CA ASN A 699 -47.13 -17.39 -48.34
C ASN A 699 -46.69 -15.92 -48.50
N ASN A 700 -45.94 -15.58 -49.55
CA ASN A 700 -45.58 -14.21 -49.87
C ASN A 700 -46.75 -13.51 -50.59
N LYS A 701 -47.08 -12.28 -50.17
CA LYS A 701 -48.14 -11.46 -50.77
C LYS A 701 -47.51 -10.31 -51.55
N THR A 702 -47.96 -10.07 -52.77
CA THR A 702 -47.44 -8.98 -53.63
C THR A 702 -48.57 -8.07 -54.10
N GLN A 703 -48.34 -6.76 -54.04
CA GLN A 703 -49.26 -5.71 -54.50
C GLN A 703 -48.49 -4.56 -55.16
N GLY A 704 -49.03 -4.00 -56.25
CA GLY A 704 -48.58 -2.71 -56.80
C GLY A 704 -47.26 -2.73 -57.59
N PHE A 705 -46.83 -3.91 -58.04
CA PHE A 705 -45.71 -4.11 -58.96
C PHE A 705 -46.20 -4.42 -60.38
#